data_AF-A0A423UFN8-F1
#
_entry.id   AF-A0A423UFN8-F1
#
_cell.length_a   1.000
_cell.length_b   1.000
_cell.length_c   1.000
_cell.angle_alpha   90.00
_cell.angle_beta   90.00
_cell.angle_gamma   90.00
#
_symmetry.space_group_name_H-M   'P 1'
#
loop_
_entity.id
_entity.type
_entity.pdbx_description
1 polymer ?
#
loop_
_entity_poly.entity_id
_entity_poly.type
_entity_poly.pdbx_seq_one_letter_code
_entity_poly.pdbx_strand_id
1 'polypeptide(L)'
;MLQFQSPQSGPGQNLLLNGVTVANPPYHTFVMYGNEQGDFKMTVNNYQQVGGWYWQTDGLELYKGSTMRNSFLHSNDDVVKLYHPDVTVDNNVVWKNENGPVFQWGWSPRTISNVRVSNTDVIHNRMYWKDTKTNTCVINAASSYLDGSSTSTGDTTQSIDGLTISNTNVEGMVNCAIRIYSMQNTKNVTIDGLHIGAWNKVDPAGQSNLFKAFTDGQGNRVTIGNQTKDHAGLLLHNYTVGGETILKAGDNWASDELGRLDFDADLYDHWDATGDGAATGTAPRLTVDGLKDGDTVSSRTVGIRGTSDAHAVSVTVNGTGVPATLKDSTFAASLHLTGVSNRVRVVATGSNGVLNVKRYTVYAYGTQVGSLTDPTGDDNGPGSYKYPSNGAFSKGSFDLTKFGVFEDGDTVRFVTTVAGFINNPWGGNGMSTQRLNIYLRDQDARSNATPTALMPGTNTFADGAWTKAIVVDGRSYDGGYNSGIYNPTSKPSDAKPVTLNVLNGTTIVTSVPASDLGDIDLKKAGYEVSMYSSSESGEGVGNVRPVYQGECPDDTPTKDCPVAMDFRFVGGLGDQTSDTPFDSVTTDTNAIDAFTGKDSQAELLSLQHDKAVLPFLNLDPVQQGGDDHNSTDNGNNSGSPSGTNGSKNDTHDNTTNAPSQGSQTKGSARADATTTGARTLANTGATSLVVMALAMLLVGLGAAGIRMRMNHRRQS
;
A
#
# COMPACT_ATOMS: atom_id res chain seq x y z
N MET A 1 30.14 12.39 12.76
CA MET A 1 31.58 12.73 12.62
C MET A 1 31.88 14.09 13.23
N LEU A 2 31.17 15.13 12.80
CA LEU A 2 31.14 16.45 13.44
C LEU A 2 29.85 16.56 14.29
N GLN A 3 29.93 17.21 15.45
CA GLN A 3 28.79 17.42 16.34
C GLN A 3 28.87 18.81 16.96
N PHE A 4 27.73 19.51 16.99
CA PHE A 4 27.59 20.86 17.53
C PHE A 4 26.41 20.95 18.51
N GLN A 5 26.30 22.08 19.23
CA GLN A 5 25.21 22.33 20.17
C GLN A 5 24.66 23.76 20.03
N SER A 6 23.35 23.89 19.82
CA SER A 6 22.61 25.16 19.83
C SER A 6 22.01 25.42 21.23
N PRO A 7 22.27 26.58 21.85
CA PRO A 7 21.71 26.89 23.17
C PRO A 7 20.20 27.15 23.08
N GLN A 8 19.47 26.81 24.14
CA GLN A 8 18.01 27.05 24.20
C GLN A 8 17.65 28.54 24.14
N SER A 9 18.55 29.41 24.63
CA SER A 9 18.48 30.86 24.47
C SER A 9 19.89 31.47 24.41
N GLY A 10 20.05 32.57 23.68
CA GLY A 10 21.33 33.23 23.46
C GLY A 10 21.35 34.06 22.18
N PRO A 11 22.52 34.62 21.80
CA PRO A 11 22.74 35.15 20.46
C PRO A 11 22.80 34.03 19.42
N GLY A 12 22.48 34.36 18.17
CA GLY A 12 22.62 33.43 17.04
C GLY A 12 24.04 32.95 16.80
N GLN A 13 24.16 31.74 16.24
CA GLN A 13 25.40 31.06 15.93
C GLN A 13 25.50 30.81 14.42
N ASN A 14 26.67 31.06 13.84
CA ASN A 14 26.95 30.74 12.43
C ASN A 14 28.16 29.80 12.34
N LEU A 15 27.95 28.59 11.81
CA LEU A 15 28.99 27.62 11.53
C LEU A 15 29.49 27.77 10.09
N LEU A 16 30.72 28.23 9.92
CA LEU A 16 31.45 28.12 8.65
C LEU A 16 32.07 26.71 8.53
N LEU A 17 31.50 25.85 7.69
CA LEU A 17 32.02 24.51 7.40
C LEU A 17 32.62 24.51 5.99
N ASN A 18 33.93 24.83 5.89
CA ASN A 18 34.57 25.08 4.61
C ASN A 18 35.84 24.23 4.37
N GLY A 19 35.94 23.59 3.21
CA GLY A 19 37.17 22.98 2.70
C GLY A 19 37.59 21.65 3.34
N VAL A 20 36.76 21.04 4.20
CA VAL A 20 37.11 19.80 4.90
C VAL A 20 36.57 18.55 4.18
N THR A 21 37.42 17.52 4.10
CA THR A 21 37.03 16.17 3.67
C THR A 21 36.84 15.26 4.89
N VAL A 22 35.62 14.79 5.12
CA VAL A 22 35.27 13.75 6.11
C VAL A 22 35.40 12.39 5.44
N ALA A 23 36.25 11.51 6.00
CA ALA A 23 36.56 10.20 5.42
C ALA A 23 36.15 9.03 6.32
N ASN A 24 35.63 7.96 5.72
CA ASN A 24 35.22 6.71 6.38
C ASN A 24 34.38 6.90 7.66
N PRO A 25 33.25 7.64 7.60
CA PRO A 25 32.37 7.83 8.74
C PRO A 25 31.83 6.49 9.28
N PRO A 26 31.80 6.27 10.61
CA PRO A 26 31.23 5.07 11.23
C PRO A 26 29.73 5.19 11.54
N TYR A 27 29.17 6.40 11.39
CA TYR A 27 27.79 6.79 11.70
C TYR A 27 27.52 8.19 11.09
N HIS A 28 26.35 8.79 11.34
CA HIS A 28 25.90 10.09 10.78
C HIS A 28 27.05 11.11 10.72
N THR A 29 27.28 11.76 9.57
CA THR A 29 28.44 12.64 9.44
C THR A 29 28.31 13.94 10.23
N PHE A 30 27.12 14.55 10.27
CA PHE A 30 26.87 15.79 10.98
C PHE A 30 25.59 15.70 11.83
N VAL A 31 25.62 16.33 13.02
CA VAL A 31 24.42 16.63 13.82
C VAL A 31 24.64 17.89 14.67
N MET A 32 23.59 18.66 14.88
CA MET A 32 23.54 19.70 15.90
C MET A 32 22.41 19.37 16.87
N TYR A 33 22.70 19.34 18.18
CA TYR A 33 21.70 19.10 19.22
C TYR A 33 21.31 20.40 19.95
N GLY A 34 20.04 20.57 20.27
CA GLY A 34 19.57 21.67 21.11
C GLY A 34 18.34 22.36 20.54
N ASN A 35 18.40 23.68 20.35
CA ASN A 35 17.30 24.43 19.74
C ASN A 35 17.48 24.50 18.21
N GLU A 36 16.85 23.56 17.50
CA GLU A 36 16.83 23.48 16.03
C GLU A 36 15.97 24.58 15.37
N GLN A 37 14.99 25.12 16.10
CA GLN A 37 14.19 26.27 15.68
C GLN A 37 14.87 27.62 16.00
N GLY A 38 16.02 27.57 16.69
CA GLY A 38 16.86 28.70 17.01
C GLY A 38 17.74 29.15 15.84
N ASP A 39 18.47 30.24 16.04
CA ASP A 39 19.35 30.85 15.04
C ASP A 39 20.71 30.12 14.98
N PHE A 40 20.71 28.82 14.66
CA PHE A 40 21.92 28.06 14.31
C PHE A 40 22.00 27.89 12.79
N LYS A 41 22.73 28.80 12.14
CA LYS A 41 22.90 28.83 10.68
C LYS A 41 24.21 28.16 10.26
N MET A 42 24.19 27.41 9.17
CA MET A 42 25.39 26.86 8.55
C MET A 42 25.73 27.58 7.23
N THR A 43 27.02 27.82 7.02
CA THR A 43 27.60 28.26 5.76
C THR A 43 28.56 27.17 5.30
N VAL A 44 28.08 26.23 4.49
CA VAL A 44 28.86 25.10 3.99
C VAL A 44 29.37 25.40 2.58
N ASN A 45 30.67 25.24 2.34
CA ASN A 45 31.28 25.44 1.03
C ASN A 45 32.49 24.52 0.82
N ASN A 46 32.62 23.88 -0.34
CA ASN A 46 33.75 22.97 -0.60
C ASN A 46 33.90 21.90 0.50
N TYR A 47 32.77 21.34 0.97
CA TYR A 47 32.77 20.19 1.87
C TYR A 47 32.89 18.89 1.06
N GLN A 48 33.57 17.87 1.59
CA GLN A 48 33.53 16.53 1.00
C GLN A 48 33.23 15.47 2.05
N GLN A 49 32.44 14.47 1.67
CA GLN A 49 32.29 13.21 2.37
C GLN A 49 32.76 12.09 1.44
N VAL A 50 33.68 11.24 1.92
CA VAL A 50 34.22 10.09 1.19
C VAL A 50 34.19 8.82 2.05
N GLY A 51 33.90 7.69 1.43
CA GLY A 51 33.90 6.39 2.11
C GLY A 51 32.74 6.19 3.10
N GLY A 52 31.57 6.79 2.83
CA GLY A 52 30.33 6.46 3.54
C GLY A 52 29.83 5.06 3.13
N TRP A 53 30.56 4.02 3.55
CA TRP A 53 30.32 2.63 3.13
C TRP A 53 29.21 1.95 3.94
N TYR A 54 29.17 2.18 5.26
CA TYR A 54 28.16 1.63 6.16
C TYR A 54 26.82 2.36 6.00
N TRP A 55 25.70 1.69 6.28
CA TRP A 55 24.41 2.37 6.51
C TRP A 55 24.54 3.39 7.65
N GLN A 56 23.59 4.32 7.74
CA GLN A 56 23.63 5.43 8.70
C GLN A 56 24.89 6.30 8.54
N THR A 57 25.39 6.44 7.30
CA THR A 57 26.47 7.39 6.95
C THR A 57 25.92 8.61 6.23
N ASP A 58 24.83 9.17 6.79
CA ASP A 58 24.15 10.39 6.36
C ASP A 58 25.11 11.46 5.84
N GLY A 59 24.69 12.17 4.80
CA GLY A 59 25.30 13.44 4.44
C GLY A 59 24.93 14.55 5.42
N LEU A 60 24.75 15.76 4.91
CA LEU A 60 24.50 16.92 5.77
C LEU A 60 23.00 17.16 6.00
N GLU A 61 22.66 17.36 7.27
CA GLU A 61 21.45 18.05 7.69
C GLU A 61 21.74 19.54 7.78
N LEU A 62 20.92 20.34 7.11
CA LEU A 62 21.09 21.79 7.00
C LEU A 62 20.00 22.47 7.82
N TYR A 63 20.40 23.03 8.96
CA TYR A 63 19.52 23.70 9.90
C TYR A 63 18.98 25.03 9.34
N LYS A 64 18.02 25.65 10.03
CA LYS A 64 17.29 26.82 9.56
C LYS A 64 18.17 27.92 8.95
N GLY A 65 17.78 28.41 7.78
CA GLY A 65 18.49 29.48 7.08
C GLY A 65 19.85 29.10 6.50
N SER A 66 20.25 27.83 6.51
CA SER A 66 21.59 27.40 6.09
C SER A 66 21.83 27.44 4.58
N THR A 67 23.10 27.45 4.20
CA THR A 67 23.53 27.34 2.79
C THR A 67 24.57 26.25 2.62
N MET A 68 24.50 25.48 1.53
CA MET A 68 25.52 24.50 1.13
C MET A 68 25.84 24.59 -0.35
N ARG A 69 27.14 24.57 -0.70
CA ARG A 69 27.56 24.53 -2.11
C ARG A 69 28.94 23.96 -2.38
N ASN A 70 29.17 23.60 -3.64
CA ASN A 70 30.45 23.11 -4.16
C ASN A 70 30.92 21.83 -3.46
N SER A 71 30.00 20.95 -3.06
CA SER A 71 30.29 19.78 -2.21
C SER A 71 30.30 18.47 -2.97
N PHE A 72 31.05 17.47 -2.46
CA PHE A 72 31.02 16.08 -2.94
C PHE A 72 30.54 15.16 -1.81
N LEU A 73 29.52 14.34 -2.05
CA LEU A 73 28.85 13.54 -1.02
C LEU A 73 28.79 12.05 -1.41
N HIS A 74 29.62 11.22 -0.78
CA HIS A 74 29.58 9.76 -0.89
C HIS A 74 28.99 9.12 0.38
N SER A 75 27.75 8.62 0.29
CA SER A 75 26.91 8.21 1.43
C SER A 75 26.10 6.93 1.14
N ASN A 76 25.87 6.13 2.18
CA ASN A 76 24.95 4.98 2.19
C ASN A 76 23.71 5.20 3.08
N ASP A 77 23.32 6.47 3.27
CA ASP A 77 22.02 6.86 3.85
C ASP A 77 21.53 8.20 3.26
N ASP A 78 20.49 8.82 3.82
CA ASP A 78 20.01 10.17 3.45
C ASP A 78 21.17 11.14 3.10
N VAL A 79 21.26 11.64 1.86
CA VAL A 79 22.44 12.41 1.40
C VAL A 79 22.32 13.91 1.68
N VAL A 80 21.14 14.48 1.45
CA VAL A 80 20.83 15.89 1.74
C VAL A 80 19.50 15.96 2.49
N LYS A 81 19.58 16.30 3.77
CA LYS A 81 18.43 16.28 4.70
C LYS A 81 17.84 17.68 4.83
N LEU A 82 16.73 17.89 4.12
CA LEU A 82 16.05 19.17 3.92
C LEU A 82 15.01 19.42 5.03
N TYR A 83 15.43 19.34 6.29
CA TYR A 83 14.51 19.23 7.44
C TYR A 83 14.03 20.57 8.00
N HIS A 84 14.58 21.69 7.52
CA HIS A 84 14.43 23.01 8.13
C HIS A 84 14.15 24.09 7.06
N PRO A 85 13.44 25.18 7.41
CA PRO A 85 13.11 26.25 6.46
C PRO A 85 14.30 27.14 6.09
N ASP A 86 14.15 27.94 5.03
CA ASP A 86 15.10 28.94 4.54
C ASP A 86 16.45 28.36 4.06
N VAL A 87 16.51 27.07 3.73
CA VAL A 87 17.72 26.35 3.29
C VAL A 87 17.98 26.55 1.79
N THR A 88 19.23 26.80 1.40
CA THR A 88 19.66 26.82 -0.02
C THR A 88 20.84 25.86 -0.28
N VAL A 89 20.71 24.99 -1.27
CA VAL A 89 21.72 24.01 -1.70
C VAL A 89 22.02 24.23 -3.18
N ASP A 90 23.29 24.37 -3.56
CA ASP A 90 23.67 24.65 -4.96
C ASP A 90 24.98 23.95 -5.38
N ASN A 91 25.07 23.43 -6.60
CA ASN A 91 26.29 22.84 -7.20
C ASN A 91 26.93 21.74 -6.33
N ASN A 92 26.35 20.54 -6.31
CA ASN A 92 26.86 19.41 -5.52
C ASN A 92 26.89 18.10 -6.31
N VAL A 93 27.92 17.29 -6.07
CA VAL A 93 28.12 15.99 -6.73
C VAL A 93 27.85 14.87 -5.71
N VAL A 94 27.04 13.89 -6.10
CA VAL A 94 26.60 12.79 -5.22
C VAL A 94 27.05 11.44 -5.78
N TRP A 95 27.79 10.69 -4.98
CA TRP A 95 28.00 9.25 -5.18
C TRP A 95 27.13 8.50 -4.17
N LYS A 96 25.95 8.08 -4.59
CA LYS A 96 25.04 7.30 -3.77
C LYS A 96 25.49 5.83 -3.71
N ASN A 97 25.39 5.21 -2.55
CA ASN A 97 25.53 3.76 -2.39
C ASN A 97 24.16 3.08 -2.51
N GLU A 98 23.77 2.17 -1.61
CA GLU A 98 22.59 1.31 -1.73
C GLU A 98 21.34 1.78 -0.96
N ASN A 99 21.52 2.29 0.27
CA ASN A 99 20.46 2.55 1.25
C ASN A 99 20.13 4.05 1.38
N GLY A 100 18.87 4.37 1.68
CA GLY A 100 18.36 5.74 1.73
C GLY A 100 18.15 6.39 0.34
N PRO A 101 17.53 7.58 0.26
CA PRO A 101 17.38 8.41 -0.93
C PRO A 101 18.55 9.38 -1.15
N VAL A 102 18.51 10.24 -2.17
CA VAL A 102 19.43 11.40 -2.27
C VAL A 102 18.91 12.58 -1.45
N PHE A 103 17.73 13.11 -1.77
CA PHE A 103 17.07 14.17 -1.01
C PHE A 103 16.02 13.59 -0.06
N GLN A 104 16.01 14.03 1.20
CA GLN A 104 15.06 13.58 2.22
C GLN A 104 14.39 14.77 2.92
N TRP A 105 13.08 14.71 3.14
CA TRP A 105 12.37 15.58 4.10
C TRP A 105 11.28 14.89 4.94
N GLY A 106 11.15 13.55 4.86
CA GLY A 106 10.17 12.77 5.62
C GLY A 106 10.67 12.34 7.01
N TRP A 107 10.44 11.07 7.34
CA TRP A 107 10.64 10.42 8.65
C TRP A 107 9.75 10.91 9.79
N SER A 108 9.33 12.17 9.78
CA SER A 108 8.31 12.72 10.68
C SER A 108 7.53 13.82 9.95
N PRO A 109 6.36 14.23 10.45
CA PRO A 109 5.78 15.52 10.07
C PRO A 109 6.76 16.68 10.33
N ARG A 110 6.74 17.71 9.47
CA ARG A 110 7.63 18.89 9.58
C ARG A 110 6.97 20.17 9.07
N THR A 111 7.34 21.30 9.67
CA THR A 111 7.08 22.63 9.09
C THR A 111 8.33 23.15 8.40
N ILE A 112 8.29 23.22 7.07
CA ILE A 112 9.40 23.62 6.18
C ILE A 112 8.86 24.60 5.15
N SER A 113 9.63 25.65 4.85
CA SER A 113 9.30 26.60 3.79
C SER A 113 10.54 27.25 3.20
N ASN A 114 10.39 27.83 2.00
CA ASN A 114 11.43 28.62 1.33
C ASN A 114 12.75 27.85 1.08
N VAL A 115 12.67 26.54 0.80
CA VAL A 115 13.82 25.68 0.53
C VAL A 115 14.11 25.61 -0.96
N ARG A 116 15.38 25.79 -1.35
CA ARG A 116 15.84 25.68 -2.74
C ARG A 116 17.04 24.75 -2.85
N VAL A 117 16.99 23.83 -3.79
CA VAL A 117 18.10 22.99 -4.23
C VAL A 117 18.30 23.25 -5.72
N SER A 118 19.54 23.44 -6.17
CA SER A 118 19.91 23.60 -7.59
C SER A 118 21.17 22.83 -7.93
N ASN A 119 21.28 22.40 -9.20
CA ASN A 119 22.51 21.90 -9.82
C ASN A 119 23.14 20.73 -9.04
N THR A 120 22.54 19.54 -9.13
CA THR A 120 23.04 18.33 -8.45
C THR A 120 23.29 17.19 -9.43
N ASP A 121 24.53 16.71 -9.48
CA ASP A 121 24.95 15.58 -10.31
C ASP A 121 25.07 14.31 -9.46
N VAL A 122 24.09 13.41 -9.58
CA VAL A 122 24.12 12.06 -9.00
C VAL A 122 24.88 11.13 -9.96
N ILE A 123 26.20 11.26 -9.96
CA ILE A 123 27.10 10.56 -10.90
C ILE A 123 27.02 9.04 -10.79
N HIS A 124 26.71 8.51 -9.60
CA HIS A 124 26.58 7.09 -9.33
C HIS A 124 25.50 6.83 -8.27
N ASN A 125 24.77 5.72 -8.42
CA ASN A 125 23.94 5.14 -7.36
C ASN A 125 24.01 3.59 -7.43
N ARG A 126 23.64 2.91 -6.35
CA ARG A 126 23.42 1.45 -6.32
C ARG A 126 22.11 1.08 -5.61
N MET A 127 21.08 1.92 -5.70
CA MET A 127 19.79 1.67 -5.06
C MET A 127 19.11 0.46 -5.74
N TYR A 128 19.00 -0.65 -5.01
CA TYR A 128 18.73 -1.98 -5.60
C TYR A 128 17.45 -2.67 -5.11
N TRP A 129 16.68 -2.03 -4.22
CA TRP A 129 15.54 -2.65 -3.55
C TRP A 129 14.50 -3.21 -4.53
N LYS A 130 14.17 -4.50 -4.36
CA LYS A 130 13.14 -5.22 -5.11
C LYS A 130 11.73 -4.79 -4.67
N ASP A 131 11.58 -4.55 -3.38
CA ASP A 131 10.34 -4.20 -2.70
C ASP A 131 10.16 -2.68 -2.57
N THR A 132 8.93 -2.27 -2.25
CA THR A 132 8.49 -0.87 -2.25
C THR A 132 8.94 -0.11 -1.00
N LYS A 133 10.26 -0.07 -0.72
CA LYS A 133 10.85 0.70 0.39
C LYS A 133 10.38 2.15 0.38
N THR A 134 10.07 2.69 1.56
CA THR A 134 9.56 4.06 1.73
C THR A 134 10.69 5.10 1.73
N ASN A 135 11.91 4.70 2.04
CA ASN A 135 13.12 5.53 2.19
C ASN A 135 14.14 5.34 1.04
N THR A 136 13.71 5.52 -0.22
CA THR A 136 14.59 5.39 -1.40
C THR A 136 14.15 6.34 -2.53
N CYS A 137 14.68 6.15 -3.74
CA CYS A 137 14.59 7.06 -4.90
C CYS A 137 15.50 8.29 -4.78
N VAL A 138 15.60 9.08 -5.85
CA VAL A 138 16.39 10.33 -5.87
C VAL A 138 15.78 11.37 -4.92
N ILE A 139 14.46 11.55 -4.99
CA ILE A 139 13.69 12.57 -4.25
C ILE A 139 12.72 11.85 -3.29
N ASN A 140 12.78 12.14 -2.00
CA ASN A 140 12.02 11.37 -1.02
C ASN A 140 11.48 12.17 0.17
N ALA A 141 10.28 11.79 0.60
CA ALA A 141 9.78 12.01 1.94
C ALA A 141 9.34 10.66 2.49
N ALA A 142 10.23 9.98 3.21
CA ALA A 142 9.96 8.67 3.82
C ALA A 142 8.79 8.72 4.82
N SER A 143 8.10 7.59 4.99
CA SER A 143 7.12 7.39 6.06
C SER A 143 7.76 7.45 7.44
N SER A 144 6.95 7.38 8.50
CA SER A 144 7.40 7.61 9.88
C SER A 144 8.53 6.67 10.31
N TYR A 145 9.54 7.19 11.01
CA TYR A 145 10.58 6.35 11.62
C TYR A 145 10.06 5.53 12.82
N LEU A 146 8.89 5.88 13.38
CA LEU A 146 8.26 5.18 14.50
C LEU A 146 7.54 3.90 14.03
N ASP A 147 6.85 4.01 12.90
CA ASP A 147 6.27 2.89 12.15
C ASP A 147 6.24 3.26 10.66
N GLY A 148 7.13 2.63 9.89
CA GLY A 148 7.25 2.87 8.46
C GLY A 148 6.10 2.30 7.63
N SER A 149 5.25 1.45 8.21
CA SER A 149 4.09 0.83 7.57
C SER A 149 2.79 1.61 7.79
N SER A 150 2.67 2.35 8.90
CA SER A 150 1.46 3.09 9.24
C SER A 150 1.24 4.34 8.38
N THR A 151 0.01 4.47 7.86
CA THR A 151 -0.50 5.61 7.10
C THR A 151 -1.22 6.66 7.97
N SER A 152 -1.30 6.46 9.29
CA SER A 152 -1.94 7.36 10.26
C SER A 152 -0.95 8.20 11.10
N THR A 153 0.27 8.37 10.58
CA THR A 153 1.41 9.03 11.25
C THR A 153 1.58 10.52 10.90
N GLY A 154 0.58 11.13 10.26
CA GLY A 154 0.59 12.54 9.87
C GLY A 154 0.28 13.52 11.01
N ASP A 155 0.57 14.80 10.77
CA ASP A 155 0.16 15.94 11.61
C ASP A 155 -0.45 17.02 10.71
N THR A 156 -1.75 17.25 10.88
CA THR A 156 -2.53 18.23 10.11
C THR A 156 -2.23 19.69 10.50
N THR A 157 -1.38 19.94 11.50
CA THR A 157 -0.90 21.28 11.89
C THR A 157 0.41 21.70 11.20
N GLN A 158 1.16 20.76 10.64
CA GLN A 158 2.46 21.00 9.98
C GLN A 158 2.31 21.32 8.48
N SER A 159 3.30 21.96 7.86
CA SER A 159 3.29 22.16 6.40
C SER A 159 4.66 22.24 5.71
N ILE A 160 4.76 21.63 4.52
CA ILE A 160 5.73 22.02 3.48
C ILE A 160 5.09 23.12 2.62
N ASP A 161 5.72 24.28 2.49
CA ASP A 161 5.27 25.35 1.59
C ASP A 161 6.47 26.06 0.90
N GLY A 162 6.65 25.79 -0.39
CA GLY A 162 7.74 26.38 -1.18
C GLY A 162 9.04 25.58 -1.06
N LEU A 163 9.04 24.38 -1.63
CA LEU A 163 10.22 23.52 -1.81
C LEU A 163 10.52 23.42 -3.32
N THR A 164 11.68 23.90 -3.75
CA THR A 164 12.12 23.79 -5.14
C THR A 164 13.39 22.96 -5.24
N ILE A 165 13.40 21.96 -6.11
CA ILE A 165 14.60 21.17 -6.49
C ILE A 165 14.77 21.30 -7.99
N SER A 166 15.86 21.93 -8.45
CA SER A 166 16.12 22.18 -9.87
C SER A 166 17.45 21.59 -10.37
N ASN A 167 17.51 21.30 -11.67
CA ASN A 167 18.70 20.82 -12.39
C ASN A 167 19.36 19.62 -11.68
N THR A 168 18.61 18.52 -11.54
CA THR A 168 19.12 17.27 -10.94
C THR A 168 19.38 16.26 -12.05
N ASN A 169 20.66 15.98 -12.31
CA ASN A 169 21.12 15.01 -13.30
C ASN A 169 21.49 13.69 -12.59
N VAL A 170 21.04 12.56 -13.13
CA VAL A 170 21.25 11.22 -12.54
C VAL A 170 21.83 10.29 -13.60
N GLU A 171 23.13 10.04 -13.48
CA GLU A 171 23.87 9.26 -14.47
C GLU A 171 23.60 7.75 -14.36
N GLY A 172 23.55 7.08 -15.52
CA GLY A 172 23.35 5.64 -15.60
C GLY A 172 21.94 5.21 -15.21
N MET A 173 21.84 4.12 -14.45
CA MET A 173 20.57 3.48 -14.08
C MET A 173 20.20 3.77 -12.62
N VAL A 174 18.94 4.07 -12.33
CA VAL A 174 18.40 4.24 -10.96
C VAL A 174 17.19 3.31 -10.72
N ASN A 175 16.79 3.05 -9.47
CA ASN A 175 15.53 2.34 -9.19
C ASN A 175 14.31 3.21 -9.47
N CYS A 176 14.20 4.36 -8.81
CA CYS A 176 13.06 5.26 -8.90
C CYS A 176 13.48 6.74 -8.74
N ALA A 177 12.68 7.64 -9.28
CA ALA A 177 12.89 9.09 -9.23
C ALA A 177 12.35 9.72 -7.94
N ILE A 178 11.09 9.42 -7.56
CA ILE A 178 10.39 10.16 -6.51
C ILE A 178 9.42 9.29 -5.68
N ARG A 179 9.53 9.37 -4.34
CA ARG A 179 8.58 8.76 -3.39
C ARG A 179 8.24 9.74 -2.26
N ILE A 180 7.04 10.31 -2.26
CA ILE A 180 6.55 11.24 -1.24
C ILE A 180 5.40 10.60 -0.47
N TYR A 181 5.64 10.33 0.81
CA TYR A 181 4.62 9.95 1.78
C TYR A 181 4.32 11.19 2.64
N SER A 182 3.40 12.04 2.20
CA SER A 182 3.11 13.32 2.88
C SER A 182 2.43 13.07 4.23
N MET A 183 3.20 13.24 5.30
CA MET A 183 2.78 13.26 6.71
C MET A 183 2.41 14.66 7.22
N GLN A 184 2.39 15.66 6.34
CA GLN A 184 2.04 17.04 6.64
C GLN A 184 1.35 17.69 5.44
N ASN A 185 0.70 18.84 5.65
CA ASN A 185 0.13 19.60 4.53
C ASN A 185 1.24 19.96 3.53
N THR A 186 1.00 19.83 2.22
CA THR A 186 2.06 19.95 1.21
C THR A 186 1.62 20.89 0.09
N LYS A 187 2.35 21.99 -0.10
CA LYS A 187 2.06 23.01 -1.12
C LYS A 187 3.33 23.53 -1.79
N ASN A 188 3.16 24.04 -3.01
CA ASN A 188 4.21 24.74 -3.77
C ASN A 188 5.52 23.93 -3.84
N VAL A 189 5.41 22.64 -4.20
CA VAL A 189 6.57 21.76 -4.39
C VAL A 189 6.88 21.66 -5.88
N THR A 190 8.07 22.10 -6.29
CA THR A 190 8.49 22.10 -7.70
C THR A 190 9.77 21.30 -7.87
N ILE A 191 9.72 20.28 -8.71
CA ILE A 191 10.88 19.58 -9.25
C ILE A 191 11.05 20.03 -10.70
N ASP A 192 12.20 20.59 -11.06
CA ASP A 192 12.44 21.18 -12.38
C ASP A 192 13.76 20.65 -12.98
N GLY A 193 13.75 20.16 -14.22
CA GLY A 193 14.96 19.62 -14.86
C GLY A 193 15.52 18.41 -14.11
N LEU A 194 14.65 17.43 -13.83
CA LEU A 194 15.07 16.12 -13.32
C LEU A 194 15.40 15.19 -14.50
N HIS A 195 16.67 14.85 -14.66
CA HIS A 195 17.16 14.01 -15.75
C HIS A 195 17.59 12.65 -15.23
N ILE A 196 16.84 11.60 -15.58
CA ILE A 196 17.17 10.21 -15.28
C ILE A 196 17.80 9.55 -16.51
N GLY A 197 19.04 9.06 -16.41
CA GLY A 197 19.70 8.36 -17.52
C GLY A 197 18.93 7.13 -18.01
N ALA A 198 18.54 6.24 -17.10
CA ALA A 198 17.71 5.07 -17.36
C ALA A 198 17.13 4.49 -16.04
N TRP A 199 16.12 3.62 -16.17
CA TRP A 199 15.76 2.70 -15.09
C TRP A 199 16.73 1.53 -15.00
N ASN A 200 16.89 0.98 -13.80
CA ASN A 200 17.67 -0.23 -13.55
C ASN A 200 16.85 -1.51 -13.91
N LYS A 201 17.23 -2.65 -13.34
CA LYS A 201 16.62 -3.97 -13.61
C LYS A 201 16.03 -4.65 -12.37
N VAL A 202 15.56 -3.86 -11.39
CA VAL A 202 14.74 -4.40 -10.28
C VAL A 202 13.29 -4.58 -10.73
N ASP A 203 12.51 -5.35 -9.98
CA ASP A 203 11.08 -5.55 -10.22
C ASP A 203 10.31 -4.21 -10.27
N PRO A 204 9.21 -4.10 -11.05
CA PRO A 204 8.47 -2.84 -11.20
C PRO A 204 8.06 -2.16 -9.88
N ALA A 205 7.75 -2.93 -8.83
CA ALA A 205 7.46 -2.39 -7.49
C ALA A 205 8.64 -1.63 -6.84
N GLY A 206 9.87 -2.05 -7.13
CA GLY A 206 11.09 -1.31 -6.77
C GLY A 206 11.30 -0.03 -7.60
N GLN A 207 10.60 0.10 -8.74
CA GLN A 207 10.67 1.26 -9.65
C GLN A 207 9.49 2.24 -9.53
N SER A 208 8.33 1.85 -8.98
CA SER A 208 7.16 2.72 -8.82
C SER A 208 7.52 4.03 -8.09
N ASN A 209 7.28 5.16 -8.74
CA ASN A 209 7.33 6.48 -8.12
C ASN A 209 5.99 6.74 -7.43
N LEU A 210 6.00 7.16 -6.17
CA LEU A 210 4.78 7.26 -5.35
C LEU A 210 4.54 8.69 -4.85
N PHE A 211 3.27 9.08 -4.79
CA PHE A 211 2.82 10.26 -4.07
C PHE A 211 1.56 9.87 -3.31
N LYS A 212 1.61 9.99 -1.98
CA LYS A 212 0.54 9.60 -1.06
C LYS A 212 0.34 10.68 0.00
N ALA A 213 -0.90 10.87 0.46
CA ALA A 213 -1.24 11.80 1.54
C ALA A 213 -1.85 11.03 2.71
N PHE A 214 -1.15 11.02 3.85
CA PHE A 214 -1.47 10.25 5.05
C PHE A 214 -2.55 10.94 5.90
N THR A 215 -3.07 10.24 6.91
CA THR A 215 -3.90 10.83 7.96
C THR A 215 -3.10 11.09 9.23
N ASP A 216 -3.61 11.95 10.10
CA ASP A 216 -3.24 11.91 11.51
C ASP A 216 -3.88 10.70 12.24
N GLY A 217 -3.54 10.53 13.52
CA GLY A 217 -4.06 9.48 14.39
C GLY A 217 -5.54 9.61 14.75
N GLN A 218 -6.24 10.63 14.25
CA GLN A 218 -7.70 10.78 14.34
C GLN A 218 -8.39 10.55 12.99
N GLY A 219 -7.63 10.19 11.95
CA GLY A 219 -8.14 9.91 10.61
C GLY A 219 -8.31 11.15 9.71
N ASN A 220 -7.91 12.36 10.16
CA ASN A 220 -7.96 13.54 9.29
C ASN A 220 -6.81 13.49 8.29
N ARG A 221 -7.11 13.51 6.99
CA ARG A 221 -6.10 13.50 5.93
C ARG A 221 -5.38 14.84 5.82
N VAL A 222 -4.05 14.81 5.62
CA VAL A 222 -3.28 16.04 5.36
C VAL A 222 -3.65 16.65 3.99
N THR A 223 -3.66 17.98 3.90
CA THR A 223 -4.06 18.67 2.67
C THR A 223 -2.89 18.83 1.69
N ILE A 224 -3.10 18.44 0.44
CA ILE A 224 -2.18 18.74 -0.67
C ILE A 224 -2.76 19.92 -1.45
N GLY A 225 -1.93 20.87 -1.87
CA GLY A 225 -2.38 21.95 -2.76
C GLY A 225 -2.83 21.40 -4.13
N ASN A 226 -3.76 22.09 -4.79
CA ASN A 226 -4.21 21.72 -6.12
C ASN A 226 -3.24 22.29 -7.17
N GLN A 227 -2.74 21.46 -8.09
CA GLN A 227 -1.78 21.87 -9.12
C GLN A 227 -2.45 22.22 -10.45
N THR A 228 -3.51 21.51 -10.84
CA THR A 228 -4.15 21.65 -12.17
C THR A 228 -4.96 22.94 -12.32
N LYS A 229 -5.47 23.50 -11.22
CA LYS A 229 -6.28 24.72 -11.16
C LYS A 229 -5.60 25.86 -10.39
N ASP A 230 -4.98 25.55 -9.24
CA ASP A 230 -4.45 26.58 -8.32
C ASP A 230 -2.91 26.68 -8.34
N HIS A 231 -2.23 25.83 -9.12
CA HIS A 231 -0.77 25.77 -9.30
C HIS A 231 0.04 25.68 -7.98
N ALA A 232 -0.55 25.08 -6.94
CA ALA A 232 -0.04 25.07 -5.58
C ALA A 232 0.27 23.66 -5.03
N GLY A 233 0.33 22.63 -5.88
CA GLY A 233 0.56 21.23 -5.51
C GLY A 233 2.00 20.78 -5.75
N LEU A 234 2.16 19.63 -6.42
CA LEU A 234 3.44 19.07 -6.89
C LEU A 234 3.61 19.29 -8.40
N LEU A 235 4.57 20.12 -8.82
CA LEU A 235 4.96 20.29 -10.22
C LEU A 235 6.20 19.45 -10.54
N LEU A 236 6.12 18.61 -11.58
CA LEU A 236 7.26 17.96 -12.22
C LEU A 236 7.51 18.62 -13.58
N HIS A 237 8.29 19.69 -13.60
CA HIS A 237 8.68 20.37 -14.84
C HIS A 237 9.97 19.77 -15.41
N ASN A 238 10.05 19.62 -16.73
CA ASN A 238 11.23 19.09 -17.43
C ASN A 238 11.76 17.76 -16.84
N TYR A 239 10.88 16.93 -16.27
CA TYR A 239 11.21 15.56 -15.86
C TYR A 239 11.43 14.71 -17.11
N THR A 240 12.60 14.10 -17.23
CA THR A 240 12.98 13.27 -18.38
C THR A 240 13.54 11.92 -17.94
N VAL A 241 13.32 10.89 -18.76
CA VAL A 241 13.94 9.57 -18.63
C VAL A 241 14.54 9.18 -19.98
N GLY A 242 15.83 8.86 -20.03
CA GLY A 242 16.52 8.52 -21.29
C GLY A 242 16.57 9.67 -22.32
N GLY A 243 16.30 10.90 -21.88
CA GLY A 243 16.15 12.08 -22.75
C GLY A 243 14.72 12.33 -23.27
N GLU A 244 13.75 11.48 -22.95
CA GLU A 244 12.33 11.70 -23.28
C GLU A 244 11.61 12.42 -22.13
N THR A 245 10.91 13.51 -22.42
CA THR A 245 10.14 14.29 -21.43
C THR A 245 8.86 13.58 -21.03
N ILE A 246 8.67 13.40 -19.73
CA ILE A 246 7.47 12.79 -19.14
C ILE A 246 6.38 13.85 -18.97
N LEU A 247 5.23 13.63 -19.60
CA LEU A 247 4.14 14.61 -19.65
C LEU A 247 2.83 14.00 -19.17
N LYS A 248 2.12 14.64 -18.23
CA LYS A 248 0.84 14.16 -17.69
C LYS A 248 -0.28 14.16 -18.72
N ALA A 249 -0.29 15.17 -19.59
CA ALA A 249 -1.14 15.21 -20.79
C ALA A 249 -0.69 14.21 -21.88
N GLY A 250 0.52 13.65 -21.75
CA GLY A 250 1.10 12.67 -22.65
C GLY A 250 0.73 11.22 -22.33
N ASP A 251 1.27 10.31 -23.14
CA ASP A 251 0.98 8.88 -23.10
C ASP A 251 2.12 8.04 -22.47
N ASN A 252 3.03 8.69 -21.72
CA ASN A 252 4.29 8.10 -21.24
C ASN A 252 4.54 8.18 -19.72
N TRP A 253 3.59 8.64 -18.89
CA TRP A 253 3.82 8.95 -17.47
C TRP A 253 3.51 7.85 -16.45
N ALA A 254 2.55 6.96 -16.73
CA ALA A 254 2.00 6.02 -15.75
C ALA A 254 3.00 4.95 -15.26
N SER A 255 2.59 4.15 -14.27
CA SER A 255 3.47 3.19 -13.59
C SER A 255 4.00 2.05 -14.47
N ASP A 256 3.27 1.64 -15.51
CA ASP A 256 3.74 0.73 -16.55
C ASP A 256 4.43 1.44 -17.73
N GLU A 257 4.31 2.77 -17.82
CA GLU A 257 4.89 3.64 -18.84
C GLU A 257 6.27 4.19 -18.41
N LEU A 258 6.93 4.97 -19.28
CA LEU A 258 8.32 5.38 -19.11
C LEU A 258 8.56 6.22 -17.84
N GLY A 259 7.60 7.06 -17.44
CA GLY A 259 7.71 7.94 -16.27
C GLY A 259 7.58 7.23 -14.91
N ARG A 260 7.06 5.99 -14.89
CA ARG A 260 6.86 5.16 -13.70
C ARG A 260 6.04 5.81 -12.57
N LEU A 261 5.19 6.80 -12.86
CA LEU A 261 4.41 7.51 -11.84
C LEU A 261 3.17 6.70 -11.44
N ASP A 262 3.15 6.26 -10.19
CA ASP A 262 2.15 5.40 -9.54
C ASP A 262 1.52 6.17 -8.35
N PHE A 263 1.14 7.43 -8.62
CA PHE A 263 0.61 8.36 -7.62
C PHE A 263 -0.85 8.03 -7.28
N ASP A 264 -1.28 8.28 -6.03
CA ASP A 264 -2.64 7.97 -5.59
C ASP A 264 -3.68 8.66 -6.48
N ALA A 265 -4.69 7.90 -6.94
CA ALA A 265 -5.63 8.37 -7.96
C ALA A 265 -6.46 9.58 -7.51
N ASP A 266 -6.71 9.75 -6.21
CA ASP A 266 -7.42 10.90 -5.65
C ASP A 266 -6.54 12.15 -5.52
N LEU A 267 -5.22 12.01 -5.67
CA LEU A 267 -4.28 13.11 -5.81
C LEU A 267 -4.15 13.60 -7.27
N TYR A 268 -4.98 13.12 -8.22
CA TYR A 268 -4.82 13.45 -9.64
C TYR A 268 -4.75 14.96 -9.92
N ASP A 269 -5.59 15.79 -9.31
CA ASP A 269 -5.53 17.26 -9.50
C ASP A 269 -4.46 17.97 -8.64
N HIS A 270 -3.75 17.24 -7.80
CA HIS A 270 -2.75 17.75 -6.85
C HIS A 270 -1.31 17.66 -7.35
N TRP A 271 -1.09 17.12 -8.56
CA TRP A 271 0.20 17.16 -9.25
C TRP A 271 0.04 17.46 -10.75
N ASP A 272 1.13 17.86 -11.40
CA ASP A 272 1.22 17.95 -12.86
C ASP A 272 2.64 17.60 -13.34
N ALA A 273 2.75 17.12 -14.59
CA ALA A 273 4.03 16.86 -15.25
C ALA A 273 4.07 17.50 -16.64
N THR A 274 5.01 18.43 -16.84
CA THR A 274 5.08 19.34 -17.98
C THR A 274 6.53 19.50 -18.44
N GLY A 275 6.75 20.13 -19.60
CA GLY A 275 8.11 20.45 -20.05
C GLY A 275 8.14 21.43 -21.21
N ASP A 276 9.30 22.04 -21.40
CA ASP A 276 9.54 23.02 -22.46
C ASP A 276 9.44 22.41 -23.84
N GLY A 277 8.86 23.17 -24.79
CA GLY A 277 8.64 22.71 -26.15
C GLY A 277 7.55 21.65 -26.32
N ALA A 278 6.86 21.23 -25.25
CA ALA A 278 5.68 20.38 -25.35
C ALA A 278 4.59 21.02 -26.22
N ALA A 279 3.78 20.19 -26.88
CA ALA A 279 2.69 20.68 -27.73
C ALA A 279 1.65 21.47 -26.92
N THR A 280 1.14 22.57 -27.49
CA THR A 280 0.22 23.49 -26.81
C THR A 280 -1.05 23.78 -27.62
N GLY A 281 -2.05 24.35 -26.94
CA GLY A 281 -3.38 24.61 -27.48
C GLY A 281 -4.40 23.53 -27.10
N THR A 282 -5.56 23.57 -27.75
CA THR A 282 -6.66 22.65 -27.45
C THR A 282 -6.29 21.20 -27.80
N ALA A 283 -6.52 20.28 -26.87
CA ALA A 283 -6.45 18.84 -27.12
C ALA A 283 -7.63 18.38 -27.99
N PRO A 284 -7.47 17.36 -28.86
CA PRO A 284 -8.59 16.80 -29.62
C PRO A 284 -9.62 16.18 -28.68
N ARG A 285 -10.88 16.10 -29.12
CA ARG A 285 -11.91 15.32 -28.42
C ARG A 285 -11.66 13.83 -28.63
N LEU A 286 -11.95 13.02 -27.61
CA LEU A 286 -11.85 11.57 -27.65
C LEU A 286 -12.97 10.96 -26.79
N THR A 287 -13.86 10.19 -27.41
CA THR A 287 -14.75 9.24 -26.73
C THR A 287 -14.25 7.81 -26.99
N VAL A 288 -14.46 6.92 -26.03
CA VAL A 288 -14.18 5.48 -26.16
C VAL A 288 -15.33 4.73 -25.52
N ASP A 289 -15.92 3.81 -26.26
CA ASP A 289 -17.09 3.01 -25.90
C ASP A 289 -16.72 1.52 -25.98
N GLY A 290 -17.30 0.71 -25.09
CA GLY A 290 -16.98 -0.72 -24.95
C GLY A 290 -15.90 -1.05 -23.92
N LEU A 291 -15.42 -0.06 -23.15
CA LEU A 291 -14.58 -0.24 -21.97
C LEU A 291 -14.95 0.75 -20.86
N LYS A 292 -14.70 0.35 -19.62
CA LYS A 292 -14.68 1.17 -18.41
C LYS A 292 -13.50 0.71 -17.54
N ASP A 293 -12.92 1.64 -16.79
CA ASP A 293 -11.74 1.35 -15.97
C ASP A 293 -12.12 0.52 -14.73
N GLY A 294 -11.30 -0.47 -14.41
CA GLY A 294 -11.54 -1.44 -13.34
C GLY A 294 -12.48 -2.60 -13.68
N ASP A 295 -13.07 -2.65 -14.89
CA ASP A 295 -14.04 -3.69 -15.25
C ASP A 295 -13.40 -5.06 -15.49
N THR A 296 -14.15 -6.11 -15.13
CA THR A 296 -13.85 -7.50 -15.49
C THR A 296 -14.69 -7.90 -16.70
N VAL A 297 -14.05 -8.35 -17.78
CA VAL A 297 -14.74 -8.79 -19.00
C VAL A 297 -14.82 -10.32 -19.10
N SER A 298 -15.91 -10.80 -19.69
CA SER A 298 -16.21 -12.23 -19.92
C SER A 298 -15.48 -12.83 -21.13
N SER A 299 -14.66 -12.06 -21.84
CA SER A 299 -13.99 -12.46 -23.07
C SER A 299 -12.58 -11.86 -23.16
N ARG A 300 -11.60 -12.66 -23.58
CA ARG A 300 -10.26 -12.16 -23.94
C ARG A 300 -10.22 -11.34 -25.22
N THR A 301 -11.31 -11.31 -25.99
CA THR A 301 -11.45 -10.46 -27.18
C THR A 301 -12.55 -9.44 -26.95
N VAL A 302 -12.18 -8.16 -26.90
CA VAL A 302 -13.09 -7.03 -26.63
C VAL A 302 -13.09 -6.07 -27.82
N GLY A 303 -14.26 -5.72 -28.33
CA GLY A 303 -14.41 -4.70 -29.38
C GLY A 303 -14.64 -3.32 -28.77
N ILE A 304 -13.76 -2.36 -29.06
CA ILE A 304 -13.96 -0.95 -28.70
C ILE A 304 -14.33 -0.11 -29.92
N ARG A 305 -15.05 0.98 -29.67
CA ARG A 305 -15.39 2.02 -30.66
C ARG A 305 -15.16 3.40 -30.04
N GLY A 306 -15.24 4.45 -30.85
CA GLY A 306 -15.20 5.80 -30.33
C GLY A 306 -15.21 6.87 -31.42
N THR A 307 -15.19 8.12 -30.98
CA THR A 307 -15.16 9.29 -31.86
C THR A 307 -14.01 10.23 -31.52
N SER A 308 -13.46 10.90 -32.54
CA SER A 308 -12.42 11.91 -32.36
C SER A 308 -12.35 12.89 -33.55
N ASP A 309 -11.94 14.13 -33.27
CA ASP A 309 -11.53 15.14 -34.26
C ASP A 309 -10.00 15.31 -34.34
N ALA A 310 -9.25 14.34 -33.80
CA ALA A 310 -7.80 14.22 -33.96
C ALA A 310 -7.37 14.00 -35.43
N HIS A 311 -6.08 14.22 -35.68
CA HIS A 311 -5.42 13.81 -36.92
C HIS A 311 -5.21 12.28 -36.97
N ALA A 312 -4.94 11.65 -35.83
CA ALA A 312 -4.79 10.21 -35.70
C ALA A 312 -5.30 9.70 -34.34
N VAL A 313 -5.67 8.42 -34.30
CA VAL A 313 -5.89 7.67 -33.05
C VAL A 313 -5.02 6.42 -33.07
N SER A 314 -4.32 6.13 -31.98
CA SER A 314 -3.63 4.87 -31.74
C SER A 314 -4.20 4.16 -30.51
N VAL A 315 -4.05 2.84 -30.48
CA VAL A 315 -4.52 1.97 -29.39
C VAL A 315 -3.42 0.99 -29.02
N THR A 316 -3.18 0.78 -27.73
CA THR A 316 -2.27 -0.26 -27.22
C THR A 316 -2.95 -1.11 -26.14
N VAL A 317 -2.52 -2.37 -26.04
CA VAL A 317 -2.83 -3.28 -24.93
C VAL A 317 -1.50 -3.80 -24.38
N ASN A 318 -1.24 -3.59 -23.09
CA ASN A 318 0.01 -3.98 -22.42
C ASN A 318 1.25 -3.48 -23.21
N GLY A 319 1.22 -2.20 -23.63
CA GLY A 319 2.24 -1.56 -24.46
C GLY A 319 2.28 -1.99 -25.94
N THR A 320 1.59 -3.07 -26.32
CA THR A 320 1.58 -3.59 -27.70
C THR A 320 0.54 -2.87 -28.55
N GLY A 321 0.94 -2.35 -29.71
CA GLY A 321 0.03 -1.65 -30.63
C GLY A 321 -1.05 -2.55 -31.24
N VAL A 322 -2.29 -2.07 -31.23
CA VAL A 322 -3.46 -2.74 -31.83
C VAL A 322 -3.91 -1.95 -33.06
N PRO A 323 -4.26 -2.61 -34.19
CA PRO A 323 -4.81 -1.93 -35.36
C PRO A 323 -6.09 -1.15 -35.03
N ALA A 324 -6.01 0.17 -35.21
CA ALA A 324 -7.12 1.10 -35.14
C ALA A 324 -6.98 2.10 -36.30
N THR A 325 -8.09 2.46 -36.93
CA THR A 325 -8.12 3.45 -38.02
C THR A 325 -9.19 4.49 -37.72
N LEU A 326 -8.78 5.75 -37.60
CA LEU A 326 -9.71 6.88 -37.55
C LEU A 326 -10.20 7.18 -38.99
N LYS A 327 -11.51 7.14 -39.20
CA LYS A 327 -12.16 7.49 -40.46
C LYS A 327 -13.50 8.17 -40.18
N ASP A 328 -13.77 9.26 -40.89
CA ASP A 328 -15.03 10.02 -40.79
C ASP A 328 -15.36 10.38 -39.32
N SER A 329 -14.34 10.79 -38.56
CA SER A 329 -14.34 11.07 -37.11
C SER A 329 -14.72 9.91 -36.17
N THR A 330 -14.74 8.67 -36.68
CA THR A 330 -14.99 7.45 -35.90
C THR A 330 -13.80 6.49 -35.95
N PHE A 331 -13.61 5.68 -34.91
CA PHE A 331 -12.66 4.58 -34.93
C PHE A 331 -13.23 3.33 -34.25
N ALA A 332 -12.60 2.19 -34.51
CA ALA A 332 -12.85 0.94 -33.82
C ALA A 332 -11.56 0.11 -33.74
N ALA A 333 -11.44 -0.75 -32.73
CA ALA A 333 -10.36 -1.71 -32.58
C ALA A 333 -10.87 -3.01 -31.95
N SER A 334 -10.21 -4.13 -32.23
CA SER A 334 -10.44 -5.41 -31.55
C SER A 334 -9.24 -5.71 -30.66
N LEU A 335 -9.45 -5.63 -29.36
CA LEU A 335 -8.43 -5.83 -28.34
C LEU A 335 -8.32 -7.32 -28.03
N HIS A 336 -7.10 -7.85 -27.95
CA HIS A 336 -6.84 -9.16 -27.36
C HIS A 336 -6.13 -8.98 -26.03
N LEU A 337 -6.79 -9.41 -24.95
CA LEU A 337 -6.35 -9.27 -23.57
C LEU A 337 -5.53 -10.50 -23.18
N THR A 338 -4.23 -10.32 -23.01
CA THR A 338 -3.26 -11.42 -22.78
C THR A 338 -3.00 -11.71 -21.30
N GLY A 339 -3.20 -10.75 -20.40
CA GLY A 339 -3.02 -10.89 -18.96
C GLY A 339 -4.32 -11.14 -18.20
N VAL A 340 -4.23 -11.40 -16.90
CA VAL A 340 -5.38 -11.35 -15.98
C VAL A 340 -5.79 -9.91 -15.63
N SER A 341 -4.83 -9.00 -15.64
CA SER A 341 -5.00 -7.55 -15.68
C SER A 341 -4.36 -7.02 -16.96
N ASN A 342 -4.97 -6.03 -17.60
CA ASN A 342 -4.53 -5.50 -18.88
C ASN A 342 -4.64 -3.98 -18.88
N ARG A 343 -3.56 -3.28 -19.25
CA ARG A 343 -3.55 -1.83 -19.44
C ARG A 343 -3.87 -1.52 -20.90
N VAL A 344 -5.00 -0.89 -21.15
CA VAL A 344 -5.41 -0.42 -22.48
C VAL A 344 -5.22 1.09 -22.54
N ARG A 345 -4.51 1.58 -23.55
CA ARG A 345 -4.34 3.02 -23.80
C ARG A 345 -4.88 3.39 -25.17
N VAL A 346 -5.68 4.45 -25.22
CA VAL A 346 -6.18 5.07 -26.46
C VAL A 346 -5.65 6.50 -26.49
N VAL A 347 -4.90 6.84 -27.54
CA VAL A 347 -4.27 8.16 -27.72
C VAL A 347 -4.87 8.81 -28.96
N ALA A 348 -5.46 9.98 -28.79
CA ALA A 348 -5.89 10.86 -29.88
C ALA A 348 -4.87 11.99 -30.05
N THR A 349 -4.27 12.11 -31.25
CA THR A 349 -3.21 13.07 -31.56
C THR A 349 -3.75 14.20 -32.44
N GLY A 350 -3.79 15.42 -31.91
CA GLY A 350 -4.19 16.62 -32.67
C GLY A 350 -3.17 16.97 -33.76
N SER A 351 -3.58 17.76 -34.75
CA SER A 351 -2.68 18.28 -35.81
C SER A 351 -1.64 19.29 -35.28
N ASN A 352 -1.86 19.82 -34.07
CA ASN A 352 -0.91 20.59 -33.27
C ASN A 352 0.04 19.72 -32.41
N GLY A 353 -0.08 18.38 -32.46
CA GLY A 353 0.67 17.44 -31.64
C GLY A 353 0.15 17.26 -30.20
N VAL A 354 -0.88 18.01 -29.77
CA VAL A 354 -1.47 17.85 -28.44
C VAL A 354 -2.22 16.52 -28.36
N LEU A 355 -2.01 15.78 -27.27
CA LEU A 355 -2.64 14.49 -27.05
C LEU A 355 -3.89 14.60 -26.17
N ASN A 356 -4.85 13.71 -26.39
CA ASN A 356 -5.89 13.35 -25.43
C ASN A 356 -5.79 11.84 -25.21
N VAL A 357 -5.53 11.43 -23.96
CA VAL A 357 -5.20 10.05 -23.62
C VAL A 357 -6.24 9.47 -22.67
N LYS A 358 -6.79 8.31 -23.03
CA LYS A 358 -7.59 7.47 -22.13
C LYS A 358 -6.81 6.22 -21.77
N ARG A 359 -6.76 5.91 -20.47
CA ARG A 359 -6.14 4.70 -19.91
C ARG A 359 -7.24 3.90 -19.21
N TYR A 360 -7.18 2.57 -19.37
CA TYR A 360 -8.11 1.64 -18.76
C TYR A 360 -7.36 0.42 -18.23
N THR A 361 -7.82 -0.09 -17.10
CA THR A 361 -7.38 -1.32 -16.45
C THR A 361 -8.51 -2.32 -16.60
N VAL A 362 -8.26 -3.41 -17.34
CA VAL A 362 -9.31 -4.35 -17.74
C VAL A 362 -8.92 -5.76 -17.32
N TYR A 363 -9.74 -6.38 -16.49
CA TYR A 363 -9.49 -7.71 -15.95
C TYR A 363 -10.13 -8.78 -16.85
N ALA A 364 -9.43 -9.89 -17.06
CA ALA A 364 -9.88 -10.97 -17.94
C ALA A 364 -9.52 -12.33 -17.33
N TYR A 365 -10.52 -13.02 -16.77
CA TYR A 365 -10.32 -14.27 -16.03
C TYR A 365 -10.72 -15.53 -16.81
N GLY A 366 -11.49 -15.41 -17.88
CA GLY A 366 -12.04 -16.52 -18.67
C GLY A 366 -13.57 -16.55 -18.63
N THR A 367 -14.15 -17.67 -19.03
CA THR A 367 -15.59 -17.94 -18.91
C THR A 367 -15.89 -18.37 -17.47
N GLN A 368 -16.80 -17.67 -16.78
CA GLN A 368 -17.14 -18.05 -15.40
C GLN A 368 -17.89 -19.39 -15.36
N VAL A 369 -17.46 -20.27 -14.46
CA VAL A 369 -18.07 -21.58 -14.14
C VAL A 369 -19.22 -21.40 -13.15
N GLY A 370 -18.97 -20.60 -12.11
CA GLY A 370 -19.90 -20.26 -11.03
C GLY A 370 -19.20 -19.43 -9.95
N SER A 371 -19.84 -19.21 -8.81
CA SER A 371 -19.25 -18.48 -7.67
C SER A 371 -19.83 -18.88 -6.31
N LEU A 372 -19.18 -18.46 -5.24
CA LEU A 372 -19.70 -18.40 -3.86
C LEU A 372 -19.59 -16.94 -3.37
N THR A 373 -20.37 -16.60 -2.35
CA THR A 373 -20.30 -15.32 -1.62
C THR A 373 -20.27 -15.57 -0.14
N ASP A 374 -19.50 -14.78 0.59
CA ASP A 374 -19.51 -14.70 2.04
C ASP A 374 -20.11 -13.36 2.50
N PRO A 375 -20.32 -13.16 3.81
CA PRO A 375 -20.67 -11.87 4.40
C PRO A 375 -19.47 -10.88 4.37
N THR A 376 -19.37 -10.02 5.39
CA THR A 376 -18.26 -9.08 5.61
C THR A 376 -18.20 -8.76 7.10
N GLY A 377 -17.00 -8.72 7.68
CA GLY A 377 -16.76 -8.51 9.10
C GLY A 377 -16.86 -9.79 9.94
N ASP A 378 -16.70 -10.95 9.31
CA ASP A 378 -16.61 -12.28 9.94
C ASP A 378 -15.23 -12.94 9.86
N ASP A 379 -14.20 -12.13 9.55
CA ASP A 379 -12.75 -12.38 9.71
C ASP A 379 -12.25 -12.54 11.18
N ASN A 380 -13.09 -13.17 12.01
CA ASN A 380 -12.92 -13.42 13.44
C ASN A 380 -13.19 -14.89 13.82
N GLY A 381 -13.16 -15.80 12.84
CA GLY A 381 -13.25 -17.25 13.02
C GLY A 381 -14.50 -17.69 13.80
N PRO A 382 -14.38 -18.25 15.02
CA PRO A 382 -15.53 -18.60 15.87
C PRO A 382 -16.30 -17.39 16.45
N GLY A 383 -16.01 -16.16 16.03
CA GLY A 383 -16.58 -14.93 16.61
C GLY A 383 -15.73 -14.28 17.70
N SER A 384 -14.56 -14.86 18.02
CA SER A 384 -13.67 -14.39 19.09
C SER A 384 -12.26 -14.01 18.64
N TYR A 385 -11.86 -14.29 17.39
CA TYR A 385 -10.49 -14.03 16.96
C TYR A 385 -10.24 -12.54 16.73
N LYS A 386 -9.04 -12.11 17.12
CA LYS A 386 -8.53 -10.75 16.97
C LYS A 386 -7.28 -10.74 16.11
N TYR A 387 -7.19 -9.73 15.25
CA TYR A 387 -6.01 -9.44 14.45
C TYR A 387 -4.77 -9.16 15.33
N PRO A 388 -3.56 -9.47 14.84
CA PRO A 388 -2.32 -8.95 15.42
C PRO A 388 -2.29 -7.42 15.40
N SER A 389 -1.63 -6.80 16.38
CA SER A 389 -1.58 -5.34 16.53
C SER A 389 -0.79 -4.63 15.40
N ASN A 390 0.12 -5.33 14.72
CA ASN A 390 1.06 -4.73 13.79
C ASN A 390 0.42 -4.31 12.46
N GLY A 391 0.78 -3.12 11.94
CA GLY A 391 0.23 -2.54 10.70
C GLY A 391 0.37 -3.37 9.42
N ALA A 392 1.16 -4.45 9.44
CA ALA A 392 1.19 -5.45 8.38
C ALA A 392 -0.11 -6.27 8.22
N PHE A 393 -0.96 -6.31 9.26
CA PHE A 393 -2.23 -7.03 9.26
C PHE A 393 -3.38 -6.02 9.13
N SER A 394 -3.61 -5.53 7.90
CA SER A 394 -4.70 -4.59 7.60
C SER A 394 -6.07 -5.20 7.89
N LYS A 395 -6.91 -4.53 8.69
CA LYS A 395 -8.28 -4.97 9.01
C LYS A 395 -9.08 -5.28 7.73
N GLY A 396 -9.83 -6.37 7.71
CA GLY A 396 -10.55 -6.86 6.54
C GLY A 396 -9.69 -7.58 5.49
N SER A 397 -8.36 -7.65 5.61
CA SER A 397 -7.51 -8.30 4.58
C SER A 397 -7.50 -9.83 4.63
N PHE A 398 -8.24 -10.41 5.59
CA PHE A 398 -8.55 -11.84 5.67
C PHE A 398 -10.05 -12.13 5.46
N ASP A 399 -10.89 -11.08 5.42
CA ASP A 399 -12.36 -11.09 5.30
C ASP A 399 -12.78 -11.45 3.87
N LEU A 400 -13.09 -12.72 3.64
CA LEU A 400 -13.58 -13.29 2.39
C LEU A 400 -14.96 -12.70 2.06
N THR A 401 -15.19 -12.45 0.77
CA THR A 401 -16.48 -11.87 0.31
C THR A 401 -17.01 -12.55 -0.95
N LYS A 402 -16.12 -13.01 -1.83
CA LYS A 402 -16.49 -13.68 -3.07
C LYS A 402 -15.43 -14.64 -3.54
N PHE A 403 -15.84 -15.82 -3.98
CA PHE A 403 -15.01 -16.80 -4.68
C PHE A 403 -15.62 -17.09 -6.05
N GLY A 404 -14.80 -17.19 -7.10
CA GLY A 404 -15.24 -17.47 -8.46
C GLY A 404 -14.27 -18.39 -9.20
N VAL A 405 -14.82 -19.33 -9.96
CA VAL A 405 -14.04 -20.27 -10.77
C VAL A 405 -14.27 -19.95 -12.25
N PHE A 406 -13.20 -19.92 -13.04
CA PHE A 406 -13.22 -19.54 -14.46
C PHE A 406 -12.44 -20.54 -15.31
N GLU A 407 -13.00 -20.91 -16.47
CA GLU A 407 -12.36 -21.71 -17.52
C GLU A 407 -11.76 -20.78 -18.58
N ASP A 408 -10.44 -20.86 -18.79
CA ASP A 408 -9.66 -19.92 -19.62
C ASP A 408 -8.65 -20.66 -20.51
N GLY A 409 -9.17 -21.50 -21.41
CA GLY A 409 -8.37 -22.31 -22.33
C GLY A 409 -7.74 -23.52 -21.64
N ASP A 410 -6.41 -23.53 -21.54
CA ASP A 410 -5.63 -24.53 -20.80
C ASP A 410 -5.50 -24.23 -19.30
N THR A 411 -6.01 -23.08 -18.87
CA THR A 411 -5.86 -22.54 -17.52
C THR A 411 -7.23 -22.46 -16.83
N VAL A 412 -7.27 -22.88 -15.57
CA VAL A 412 -8.39 -22.63 -14.65
C VAL A 412 -7.97 -21.51 -13.70
N ARG A 413 -8.85 -20.53 -13.47
CA ARG A 413 -8.58 -19.42 -12.54
C ARG A 413 -9.56 -19.45 -11.37
N PHE A 414 -8.99 -19.39 -10.17
CA PHE A 414 -9.69 -19.24 -8.91
C PHE A 414 -9.48 -17.79 -8.46
N VAL A 415 -10.58 -17.05 -8.35
CA VAL A 415 -10.58 -15.62 -8.07
C VAL A 415 -11.30 -15.40 -6.74
N THR A 416 -10.55 -15.01 -5.72
CA THR A 416 -11.06 -14.71 -4.38
C THR A 416 -10.93 -13.22 -4.12
N THR A 417 -11.98 -12.58 -3.61
CA THR A 417 -11.95 -11.17 -3.19
C THR A 417 -12.16 -11.08 -1.69
N VAL A 418 -11.36 -10.24 -1.03
CA VAL A 418 -11.53 -9.87 0.38
C VAL A 418 -12.09 -8.44 0.51
N ALA A 419 -12.59 -8.06 1.70
CA ALA A 419 -13.15 -6.73 1.92
C ALA A 419 -12.07 -5.63 2.10
N GLY A 420 -11.00 -5.95 2.83
CA GLY A 420 -9.92 -5.02 3.18
C GLY A 420 -8.70 -5.12 2.28
N PHE A 421 -7.91 -4.04 2.22
CA PHE A 421 -6.74 -3.95 1.35
C PHE A 421 -5.62 -4.90 1.80
N ILE A 422 -5.15 -5.76 0.90
CA ILE A 422 -4.05 -6.70 1.09
C ILE A 422 -2.72 -5.95 1.08
N ASN A 423 -2.14 -5.79 2.27
CA ASN A 423 -0.81 -5.22 2.45
C ASN A 423 0.28 -6.27 2.08
N ASN A 424 1.34 -5.83 1.39
CA ASN A 424 2.51 -6.66 1.05
C ASN A 424 3.85 -6.11 1.61
N PRO A 425 3.95 -5.82 2.92
CA PRO A 425 5.09 -5.09 3.49
C PRO A 425 6.39 -5.91 3.51
N TRP A 426 6.31 -7.25 3.51
CA TRP A 426 7.47 -8.14 3.58
C TRP A 426 7.99 -8.57 2.18
N GLY A 427 7.50 -7.95 1.10
CA GLY A 427 8.02 -8.15 -0.26
C GLY A 427 7.72 -9.53 -0.86
N GLY A 428 6.63 -10.16 -0.44
CA GLY A 428 6.13 -11.41 -1.01
C GLY A 428 5.55 -11.26 -2.43
N ASN A 429 5.11 -12.36 -3.02
CA ASN A 429 4.47 -12.39 -4.33
C ASN A 429 3.04 -11.85 -4.24
N GLY A 430 2.89 -10.52 -4.35
CA GLY A 430 1.60 -9.81 -4.28
C GLY A 430 1.02 -9.62 -2.88
N MET A 431 1.27 -10.55 -1.96
CA MET A 431 0.81 -10.50 -0.56
C MET A 431 1.88 -11.02 0.42
N SER A 432 1.74 -10.71 1.71
CA SER A 432 2.71 -11.09 2.75
C SER A 432 2.13 -11.85 3.94
N THR A 433 0.87 -11.60 4.33
CA THR A 433 0.31 -12.08 5.60
C THR A 433 -0.84 -13.08 5.42
N GLN A 434 -1.46 -13.12 4.24
CA GLN A 434 -2.54 -14.02 3.83
C GLN A 434 -2.00 -15.37 3.34
N ARG A 435 -2.76 -16.44 3.61
CA ARG A 435 -2.55 -17.78 3.07
C ARG A 435 -3.90 -18.44 2.80
N LEU A 436 -4.41 -18.29 1.58
CA LEU A 436 -5.69 -18.83 1.15
C LEU A 436 -5.52 -20.31 0.73
N ASN A 437 -6.43 -21.18 1.15
CA ASN A 437 -6.53 -22.54 0.62
C ASN A 437 -7.87 -22.77 -0.08
N ILE A 438 -7.83 -23.54 -1.17
CA ILE A 438 -9.01 -23.98 -1.94
C ILE A 438 -8.91 -25.50 -2.11
N TYR A 439 -9.86 -26.23 -1.52
CA TYR A 439 -9.93 -27.69 -1.59
C TYR A 439 -11.02 -28.13 -2.55
N LEU A 440 -10.69 -29.08 -3.42
CA LEU A 440 -11.63 -29.64 -4.39
C LEU A 440 -12.00 -31.06 -4.00
N ARG A 441 -13.29 -31.37 -4.02
CA ARG A 441 -13.84 -32.73 -3.89
C ARG A 441 -14.59 -33.09 -5.18
N ASP A 442 -14.19 -34.17 -5.82
CA ASP A 442 -14.91 -34.73 -6.97
C ASP A 442 -16.36 -35.11 -6.58
N GLN A 443 -17.32 -35.02 -7.51
CA GLN A 443 -18.69 -35.48 -7.27
C GLN A 443 -18.71 -36.96 -6.87
N ASP A 444 -17.89 -37.80 -7.50
CA ASP A 444 -17.88 -39.24 -7.21
C ASP A 444 -17.14 -39.56 -5.90
N ALA A 445 -16.36 -38.60 -5.36
CA ALA A 445 -15.69 -38.71 -4.06
C ALA A 445 -16.57 -38.30 -2.86
N ARG A 446 -17.86 -38.00 -3.07
CA ARG A 446 -18.82 -37.64 -1.98
C ARG A 446 -19.09 -38.76 -0.97
N SER A 447 -18.60 -39.98 -1.19
CA SER A 447 -18.89 -41.17 -0.36
C SER A 447 -17.86 -41.44 0.74
N ASN A 448 -17.72 -40.55 1.72
CA ASN A 448 -17.06 -40.81 3.02
C ASN A 448 -17.53 -39.79 4.08
N ALA A 449 -18.54 -40.13 4.89
CA ALA A 449 -19.15 -39.25 5.90
C ALA A 449 -18.34 -39.19 7.21
N THR A 450 -17.05 -38.89 7.12
CA THR A 450 -16.14 -38.72 8.27
C THR A 450 -15.27 -37.49 8.07
N PRO A 451 -15.19 -36.56 9.05
CA PRO A 451 -14.37 -35.35 8.95
C PRO A 451 -12.92 -35.66 8.60
N THR A 452 -12.46 -35.17 7.46
CA THR A 452 -11.11 -35.40 6.92
C THR A 452 -10.25 -34.19 7.21
N ALA A 453 -9.03 -34.41 7.71
CA ALA A 453 -8.10 -33.33 8.02
C ALA A 453 -7.68 -32.58 6.75
N LEU A 454 -7.55 -31.26 6.86
CA LEU A 454 -7.05 -30.40 5.81
C LEU A 454 -5.51 -30.34 5.85
N MET A 455 -4.89 -29.36 5.15
CA MET A 455 -3.41 -29.25 5.11
C MET A 455 -2.81 -29.10 6.52
N PRO A 456 -1.60 -29.62 6.79
CA PRO A 456 -0.99 -29.52 8.13
C PRO A 456 -0.88 -28.07 8.62
N GLY A 457 -1.18 -27.87 9.91
CA GLY A 457 -1.19 -26.56 10.58
C GLY A 457 -2.47 -25.75 10.45
N THR A 458 -3.42 -26.15 9.60
CA THR A 458 -4.74 -25.51 9.54
C THR A 458 -5.57 -25.72 10.82
N ASN A 459 -5.37 -26.85 11.51
CA ASN A 459 -6.23 -27.39 12.57
C ASN A 459 -7.71 -27.60 12.15
N THR A 460 -7.98 -27.55 10.85
CA THR A 460 -9.33 -27.57 10.29
C THR A 460 -9.61 -28.93 9.62
N PHE A 461 -10.88 -29.34 9.61
CA PHE A 461 -11.36 -30.53 8.91
C PHE A 461 -12.44 -30.12 7.90
N ALA A 462 -12.69 -30.94 6.88
CA ALA A 462 -13.86 -30.80 6.02
C ALA A 462 -14.77 -32.03 6.11
N ASP A 463 -16.06 -31.83 5.83
CA ASP A 463 -17.06 -32.91 5.77
C ASP A 463 -16.82 -33.82 4.56
N GLY A 464 -15.96 -34.82 4.76
CA GLY A 464 -15.54 -35.82 3.79
C GLY A 464 -14.22 -35.51 3.08
N ALA A 465 -13.80 -36.40 2.19
CA ALA A 465 -12.46 -36.37 1.61
C ALA A 465 -12.30 -35.35 0.47
N TRP A 466 -11.14 -34.69 0.42
CA TRP A 466 -10.69 -33.86 -0.69
C TRP A 466 -9.79 -34.63 -1.67
N THR A 467 -9.67 -34.13 -2.90
CA THR A 467 -8.88 -34.74 -3.99
C THR A 467 -7.76 -33.82 -4.52
N LYS A 468 -7.89 -32.50 -4.31
CA LYS A 468 -6.84 -31.48 -4.52
C LYS A 468 -6.92 -30.45 -3.39
N ALA A 469 -5.77 -29.92 -2.98
CA ALA A 469 -5.67 -28.69 -2.20
C ALA A 469 -4.79 -27.71 -2.97
N ILE A 470 -5.30 -26.51 -3.24
CA ILE A 470 -4.56 -25.42 -3.86
C ILE A 470 -4.22 -24.44 -2.74
N VAL A 471 -2.95 -24.40 -2.34
CA VAL A 471 -2.43 -23.45 -1.35
C VAL A 471 -1.96 -22.21 -2.10
N VAL A 472 -2.31 -21.05 -1.57
CA VAL A 472 -2.05 -19.74 -2.16
C VAL A 472 -1.43 -18.85 -1.09
N ASP A 473 -0.11 -18.79 -1.11
CA ASP A 473 0.73 -18.03 -0.18
C ASP A 473 1.66 -17.10 -0.96
N GLY A 474 1.73 -15.82 -0.55
CA GLY A 474 2.66 -14.86 -1.13
C GLY A 474 4.11 -15.03 -0.67
N ARG A 475 4.35 -15.72 0.46
CA ARG A 475 5.67 -16.08 0.96
C ARG A 475 6.03 -17.52 0.56
N SER A 476 7.28 -17.90 0.77
CA SER A 476 7.78 -19.24 0.48
C SER A 476 8.99 -19.54 1.36
N TYR A 477 9.05 -20.75 1.90
CA TYR A 477 9.99 -21.15 2.94
C TYR A 477 10.56 -22.54 2.64
N ASP A 478 11.82 -22.78 3.01
CA ASP A 478 12.46 -24.08 2.83
C ASP A 478 11.74 -25.17 3.65
N GLY A 479 11.27 -26.21 2.96
CA GLY A 479 10.53 -27.33 3.55
C GLY A 479 9.06 -27.03 3.92
N GLY A 480 8.57 -25.81 3.69
CA GLY A 480 7.19 -25.40 3.97
C GLY A 480 6.18 -25.76 2.87
N TYR A 481 4.90 -25.88 3.21
CA TYR A 481 3.81 -26.02 2.24
C TYR A 481 3.52 -24.67 1.57
N ASN A 482 4.35 -24.32 0.60
CA ASN A 482 4.31 -23.07 -0.17
C ASN A 482 3.18 -23.08 -1.22
N SER A 483 2.99 -21.95 -1.93
CA SER A 483 2.04 -21.84 -3.06
C SER A 483 2.14 -23.03 -4.03
N GLY A 484 1.05 -23.77 -4.22
CA GLY A 484 1.04 -24.95 -5.08
C GLY A 484 -0.19 -25.85 -4.95
N ILE A 485 -0.26 -26.87 -5.80
CA ILE A 485 -1.32 -27.89 -5.83
C ILE A 485 -0.79 -29.18 -5.17
N TYR A 486 -1.57 -29.70 -4.22
CA TYR A 486 -1.27 -30.87 -3.40
C TYR A 486 -2.39 -31.92 -3.50
N ASN A 487 -2.05 -33.17 -3.19
CA ASN A 487 -3.01 -34.28 -2.99
C ASN A 487 -3.00 -34.68 -1.50
N PRO A 488 -3.97 -35.46 -0.99
CA PRO A 488 -4.06 -35.85 0.43
C PRO A 488 -2.84 -36.54 1.05
N THR A 489 -1.90 -37.03 0.23
CA THR A 489 -0.65 -37.69 0.65
C THR A 489 0.61 -36.94 0.24
N SER A 490 0.47 -35.76 -0.37
CA SER A 490 1.60 -34.94 -0.84
C SER A 490 2.42 -34.36 0.33
N LYS A 491 3.74 -34.44 0.19
CA LYS A 491 4.71 -33.71 1.01
C LYS A 491 4.92 -32.30 0.43
N PRO A 492 5.59 -31.38 1.16
CA PRO A 492 5.93 -30.05 0.65
C PRO A 492 6.70 -30.07 -0.69
N SER A 493 7.52 -31.09 -0.91
CA SER A 493 8.28 -31.33 -2.15
C SER A 493 7.43 -31.68 -3.37
N ASP A 494 6.17 -32.06 -3.17
CA ASP A 494 5.33 -32.69 -4.18
C ASP A 494 4.35 -31.67 -4.82
N ALA A 495 4.50 -30.39 -4.46
CA ALA A 495 3.71 -29.28 -4.93
C ALA A 495 3.85 -29.07 -6.44
N LYS A 496 2.74 -29.03 -7.18
CA LYS A 496 2.73 -28.48 -8.54
C LYS A 496 2.61 -26.95 -8.48
N PRO A 497 3.33 -26.19 -9.32
CA PRO A 497 3.33 -24.73 -9.24
C PRO A 497 1.98 -24.11 -9.64
N VAL A 498 1.65 -22.98 -9.02
CA VAL A 498 0.50 -22.12 -9.38
C VAL A 498 0.96 -20.67 -9.56
N THR A 499 0.25 -19.89 -10.37
CA THR A 499 0.54 -18.46 -10.55
C THR A 499 -0.43 -17.62 -9.74
N LEU A 500 0.06 -17.03 -8.65
CA LEU A 500 -0.63 -16.03 -7.84
C LEU A 500 -0.42 -14.63 -8.43
N ASN A 501 -1.51 -13.87 -8.58
CA ASN A 501 -1.53 -12.43 -8.81
C ASN A 501 -2.43 -11.79 -7.74
N VAL A 502 -2.02 -10.67 -7.15
CA VAL A 502 -2.92 -9.81 -6.36
C VAL A 502 -3.25 -8.59 -7.21
N LEU A 503 -4.53 -8.40 -7.50
CA LEU A 503 -5.08 -7.34 -8.32
C LEU A 503 -5.91 -6.39 -7.44
N ASN A 504 -6.11 -5.15 -7.89
CA ASN A 504 -6.90 -4.06 -7.28
C ASN A 504 -6.70 -3.75 -5.77
N GLY A 505 -5.79 -4.44 -5.09
CA GLY A 505 -5.61 -4.37 -3.63
C GLY A 505 -6.44 -5.39 -2.85
N THR A 506 -7.46 -6.03 -3.43
CA THR A 506 -8.35 -6.97 -2.69
C THR A 506 -8.64 -8.28 -3.42
N THR A 507 -8.22 -8.46 -4.67
CA THR A 507 -8.54 -9.66 -5.47
C THR A 507 -7.32 -10.57 -5.69
N ILE A 508 -7.36 -11.75 -5.08
CA ILE A 508 -6.39 -12.84 -5.21
C ILE A 508 -6.79 -13.70 -6.43
N VAL A 509 -5.97 -13.70 -7.49
CA VAL A 509 -6.16 -14.51 -8.69
C VAL A 509 -5.12 -15.61 -8.76
N THR A 510 -5.56 -16.84 -8.48
CA THR A 510 -4.73 -18.05 -8.57
C THR A 510 -5.00 -18.75 -9.90
N SER A 511 -3.97 -18.93 -10.70
CA SER A 511 -4.06 -19.55 -12.03
C SER A 511 -3.36 -20.91 -12.03
N VAL A 512 -4.08 -21.93 -12.50
CA VAL A 512 -3.74 -23.36 -12.41
C VAL A 512 -3.83 -23.99 -13.81
N PRO A 513 -2.84 -24.79 -14.26
CA PRO A 513 -3.01 -25.60 -15.47
C PRO A 513 -4.17 -26.59 -15.30
N ALA A 514 -5.13 -26.61 -16.22
CA ALA A 514 -6.32 -27.47 -16.13
C ALA A 514 -5.94 -28.96 -16.00
N SER A 515 -4.89 -29.39 -16.70
CA SER A 515 -4.32 -30.74 -16.64
C SER A 515 -3.84 -31.18 -15.25
N ASP A 516 -3.59 -30.23 -14.33
CA ASP A 516 -3.12 -30.54 -12.99
C ASP A 516 -4.25 -30.77 -11.98
N LEU A 517 -5.48 -30.37 -12.32
CA LEU A 517 -6.69 -30.74 -11.58
C LEU A 517 -7.14 -32.17 -11.93
N GLY A 518 -6.89 -32.61 -13.17
CA GLY A 518 -7.36 -33.90 -13.70
C GLY A 518 -8.79 -33.82 -14.21
N ASP A 519 -9.52 -34.94 -14.18
CA ASP A 519 -10.86 -35.07 -14.77
C ASP A 519 -12.01 -34.46 -13.91
N ILE A 520 -11.68 -33.60 -12.93
CA ILE A 520 -12.64 -33.01 -11.99
C ILE A 520 -13.60 -32.06 -12.73
N ASP A 521 -14.89 -32.39 -12.74
CA ASP A 521 -15.94 -31.51 -13.27
C ASP A 521 -16.16 -30.30 -12.35
N LEU A 522 -15.58 -29.16 -12.72
CA LEU A 522 -15.67 -27.90 -11.97
C LEU A 522 -17.10 -27.38 -11.76
N LYS A 523 -18.08 -27.85 -12.54
CA LYS A 523 -19.50 -27.46 -12.40
C LYS A 523 -20.25 -28.33 -11.40
N LYS A 524 -19.64 -29.43 -10.93
CA LYS A 524 -20.24 -30.39 -9.97
C LYS A 524 -19.34 -30.74 -8.77
N ALA A 525 -18.08 -30.31 -8.80
CA ALA A 525 -17.16 -30.44 -7.68
C ALA A 525 -17.68 -29.73 -6.42
N GLY A 526 -17.32 -30.27 -5.27
CA GLY A 526 -17.41 -29.58 -3.99
C GLY A 526 -16.19 -28.70 -3.76
N TYR A 527 -16.41 -27.51 -3.21
CA TYR A 527 -15.41 -26.51 -2.89
C TYR A 527 -15.47 -26.21 -1.39
N GLU A 528 -14.33 -26.30 -0.72
CA GLU A 528 -14.13 -25.70 0.60
C GLU A 528 -12.99 -24.69 0.45
N VAL A 529 -13.19 -23.48 0.95
CA VAL A 529 -12.31 -22.33 0.72
C VAL A 529 -12.17 -21.58 2.03
N SER A 530 -10.95 -21.53 2.56
CA SER A 530 -10.65 -20.99 3.88
C SER A 530 -9.38 -20.13 3.86
N MET A 531 -9.41 -19.04 4.62
CA MET A 531 -8.33 -18.06 4.76
C MET A 531 -7.56 -18.30 6.06
N TYR A 532 -6.25 -18.42 5.94
CA TYR A 532 -5.29 -18.57 7.04
C TYR A 532 -4.28 -17.44 6.97
N SER A 533 -3.39 -17.33 7.96
CA SER A 533 -2.27 -16.39 7.93
C SER A 533 -0.91 -17.08 7.72
N SER A 534 -0.08 -16.52 6.83
CA SER A 534 1.21 -17.09 6.42
C SER A 534 2.29 -16.92 7.48
N SER A 535 2.79 -18.03 8.03
CA SER A 535 3.87 -18.08 9.02
C SER A 535 5.15 -18.66 8.45
N GLU A 536 6.26 -18.39 9.11
CA GLU A 536 7.50 -19.12 8.82
C GLU A 536 7.42 -20.56 9.38
N SER A 537 8.19 -21.49 8.82
CA SER A 537 8.15 -22.91 9.22
C SER A 537 8.66 -23.20 10.64
N GLY A 538 9.28 -22.20 11.29
CA GLY A 538 9.64 -22.20 12.72
C GLY A 538 8.68 -21.40 13.62
N GLU A 539 7.59 -20.85 13.07
CA GLU A 539 6.53 -20.17 13.82
C GLU A 539 5.24 -21.01 13.94
N GLY A 540 5.00 -21.90 12.98
CA GLY A 540 3.74 -22.61 12.83
C GLY A 540 3.88 -23.76 11.82
N VAL A 541 3.13 -24.83 12.05
CA VAL A 541 3.16 -26.01 11.17
C VAL A 541 2.65 -25.64 9.77
N GLY A 542 3.33 -26.10 8.73
CA GLY A 542 2.87 -25.98 7.35
C GLY A 542 2.65 -24.55 6.82
N ASN A 543 3.40 -23.59 7.37
CA ASN A 543 3.32 -22.16 7.09
C ASN A 543 1.99 -21.50 7.53
N VAL A 544 1.26 -22.10 8.48
CA VAL A 544 0.06 -21.53 9.08
C VAL A 544 0.39 -20.95 10.45
N ARG A 545 0.10 -19.66 10.63
CA ARG A 545 0.22 -18.95 11.91
C ARG A 545 -0.82 -19.47 12.90
N PRO A 546 -0.41 -19.95 14.09
CA PRO A 546 -1.36 -20.35 15.13
C PRO A 546 -2.16 -19.16 15.68
N VAL A 547 -3.36 -19.46 16.18
CA VAL A 547 -4.23 -18.55 16.94
C VAL A 547 -4.19 -18.97 18.41
N TYR A 548 -3.81 -18.07 19.32
CA TYR A 548 -3.61 -18.40 20.74
C TYR A 548 -4.75 -17.92 21.64
N GLN A 549 -4.77 -18.40 22.89
CA GLN A 549 -5.64 -17.85 23.93
C GLN A 549 -5.23 -16.43 24.36
N GLY A 550 -6.20 -15.70 24.92
CA GLY A 550 -5.98 -14.41 25.57
C GLY A 550 -6.65 -13.23 24.87
N GLU A 551 -6.62 -12.07 25.53
CA GLU A 551 -7.16 -10.82 25.04
C GLU A 551 -6.04 -9.78 24.92
N CYS A 552 -5.81 -9.26 23.71
CA CYS A 552 -5.17 -7.95 23.56
C CYS A 552 -6.27 -6.90 23.30
N PRO A 553 -6.29 -5.76 24.03
CA PRO A 553 -7.22 -4.67 23.80
C PRO A 553 -7.01 -4.04 22.41
N ASP A 554 -8.10 -3.66 21.75
CA ASP A 554 -8.04 -3.11 20.40
C ASP A 554 -7.44 -1.69 20.38
N ASP A 555 -6.79 -1.35 19.26
CA ASP A 555 -6.33 -0.02 18.88
C ASP A 555 -5.41 0.72 19.89
N THR A 556 -4.85 0.02 20.88
CA THR A 556 -3.85 0.58 21.80
C THR A 556 -2.73 -0.43 22.11
N PRO A 557 -1.43 -0.08 21.95
CA PRO A 557 -0.33 -0.87 22.50
C PRO A 557 -0.33 -0.77 24.03
N THR A 558 -1.15 -1.59 24.69
CA THR A 558 -1.18 -1.63 26.16
C THR A 558 0.08 -2.32 26.69
N LYS A 559 0.41 -2.01 27.94
CA LYS A 559 1.60 -2.52 28.63
C LYS A 559 1.55 -4.03 28.91
N ASP A 560 0.41 -4.66 28.62
CA ASP A 560 0.00 -5.97 29.12
C ASP A 560 -0.18 -7.00 27.99
N CYS A 561 -0.17 -6.58 26.72
CA CYS A 561 -0.04 -7.45 25.54
C CYS A 561 1.46 -7.69 25.26
N PRO A 562 1.98 -8.93 25.30
CA PRO A 562 3.40 -9.19 25.03
C PRO A 562 3.77 -8.93 23.57
N VAL A 563 4.97 -8.40 23.29
CA VAL A 563 5.48 -8.08 21.94
C VAL A 563 5.43 -9.28 20.96
N ALA A 564 5.42 -10.51 21.46
CA ALA A 564 5.21 -11.71 20.63
C ALA A 564 3.82 -11.74 19.96
N MET A 565 2.79 -11.18 20.61
CA MET A 565 1.41 -11.11 20.11
C MET A 565 1.21 -10.04 19.04
N ASP A 566 2.14 -9.09 18.86
CA ASP A 566 2.04 -8.08 17.79
C ASP A 566 1.97 -8.70 16.39
N PHE A 567 2.41 -9.96 16.26
CA PHE A 567 2.41 -10.75 15.02
C PHE A 567 1.61 -12.06 15.13
N ARG A 568 0.70 -12.19 16.09
CA ARG A 568 -0.12 -13.41 16.32
C ARG A 568 -1.59 -13.07 16.50
N PHE A 569 -2.46 -13.95 16.01
CA PHE A 569 -3.89 -13.85 16.25
C PHE A 569 -4.18 -14.39 17.66
N VAL A 570 -5.16 -13.79 18.34
CA VAL A 570 -5.55 -14.18 19.71
C VAL A 570 -7.06 -14.34 19.81
N GLY A 571 -7.54 -15.02 20.86
CA GLY A 571 -8.96 -15.34 21.07
C GLY A 571 -9.34 -16.78 20.72
N GLY A 572 -8.36 -17.65 20.46
CA GLY A 572 -8.50 -19.11 20.40
C GLY A 572 -8.17 -19.77 21.74
N LEU A 573 -7.55 -20.94 21.67
CA LEU A 573 -7.08 -21.72 22.81
C LEU A 573 -5.54 -21.78 22.82
N GLY A 574 -4.96 -22.39 23.86
CA GLY A 574 -3.53 -22.71 23.90
C GLY A 574 -2.58 -21.53 24.14
N ASP A 575 -1.35 -21.88 24.44
CA ASP A 575 -0.22 -20.96 24.67
C ASP A 575 0.86 -21.23 23.63
N GLN A 576 1.55 -20.18 23.18
CA GLN A 576 2.72 -20.34 22.31
C GLN A 576 3.78 -21.24 22.96
N THR A 577 4.22 -22.28 22.24
CA THR A 577 5.32 -23.17 22.65
C THR A 577 6.56 -23.00 21.76
N SER A 578 7.72 -23.43 22.27
CA SER A 578 9.02 -23.39 21.56
C SER A 578 9.21 -24.52 20.54
N ASP A 579 8.43 -25.59 20.66
CA ASP A 579 8.58 -26.83 19.94
C ASP A 579 7.31 -27.10 19.12
N THR A 580 7.45 -27.78 17.97
CA THR A 580 6.30 -28.13 17.11
C THR A 580 5.18 -28.82 17.91
N PRO A 581 3.92 -28.36 17.84
CA PRO A 581 3.33 -27.52 16.78
C PRO A 581 3.45 -26.00 16.95
N PHE A 582 4.23 -25.51 17.93
CA PHE A 582 4.34 -24.10 18.35
C PHE A 582 3.10 -23.53 19.05
N ASP A 583 2.23 -24.44 19.47
CA ASP A 583 1.03 -24.22 20.30
C ASP A 583 0.97 -25.31 21.39
N SER A 584 0.18 -25.10 22.44
CA SER A 584 -0.16 -26.09 23.45
C SER A 584 -1.54 -26.73 23.23
N VAL A 585 -2.39 -26.14 22.39
CA VAL A 585 -3.70 -26.67 21.96
C VAL A 585 -3.79 -26.63 20.42
N THR A 586 -4.51 -27.56 19.80
CA THR A 586 -4.71 -27.63 18.33
C THR A 586 -6.10 -28.19 17.95
N THR A 587 -7.10 -27.99 18.81
CA THR A 587 -8.49 -28.44 18.58
C THR A 587 -9.32 -27.36 17.88
N ASP A 588 -9.01 -26.11 18.16
CA ASP A 588 -9.51 -24.93 17.47
C ASP A 588 -8.72 -24.62 16.18
N THR A 589 -9.39 -23.92 15.28
CA THR A 589 -8.97 -23.72 13.90
C THR A 589 -7.98 -22.57 13.75
N ASN A 590 -7.04 -22.65 12.81
CA ASN A 590 -6.24 -21.50 12.38
C ASN A 590 -6.84 -20.78 11.16
N ALA A 591 -8.04 -21.19 10.72
CA ALA A 591 -8.82 -20.44 9.75
C ALA A 591 -9.33 -19.15 10.42
N ILE A 592 -8.97 -18.01 9.84
CA ILE A 592 -9.47 -16.69 10.24
C ILE A 592 -10.88 -16.48 9.68
N ASP A 593 -11.15 -17.08 8.52
CA ASP A 593 -12.40 -16.97 7.77
C ASP A 593 -12.57 -18.18 6.80
N ALA A 594 -13.80 -18.54 6.42
CA ALA A 594 -14.11 -19.60 5.47
C ALA A 594 -15.53 -19.51 4.86
N PHE A 595 -15.65 -19.92 3.58
CA PHE A 595 -16.95 -19.98 2.91
C PHE A 595 -17.84 -21.07 3.51
N THR A 596 -18.83 -20.67 4.31
CA THR A 596 -19.81 -21.56 4.98
C THR A 596 -21.20 -21.58 4.32
N GLY A 597 -21.47 -20.61 3.44
CA GLY A 597 -22.60 -20.61 2.50
C GLY A 597 -23.98 -20.31 3.11
N LYS A 598 -24.47 -21.16 4.01
CA LYS A 598 -25.75 -20.96 4.75
C LYS A 598 -25.68 -21.37 6.22
N ASP A 599 -24.67 -22.13 6.59
CA ASP A 599 -24.41 -22.53 7.97
C ASP A 599 -23.60 -21.43 8.66
N SER A 600 -23.57 -21.40 10.00
CA SER A 600 -22.89 -20.32 10.73
C SER A 600 -21.40 -20.63 10.94
N GLN A 601 -20.53 -19.76 10.43
CA GLN A 601 -19.09 -19.74 10.74
C GLN A 601 -18.81 -19.89 12.24
N ALA A 602 -19.44 -19.08 13.08
CA ALA A 602 -19.23 -19.09 14.53
C ALA A 602 -19.56 -20.44 15.20
N GLU A 603 -20.55 -21.18 14.68
CA GLU A 603 -20.86 -22.54 15.16
C GLU A 603 -19.87 -23.56 14.58
N LEU A 604 -19.65 -23.57 13.26
CA LEU A 604 -18.79 -24.56 12.58
C LEU A 604 -17.32 -24.52 13.03
N LEU A 605 -16.84 -23.34 13.45
CA LEU A 605 -15.49 -23.10 13.95
C LEU A 605 -15.42 -23.07 15.50
N SER A 606 -16.54 -23.30 16.19
CA SER A 606 -16.69 -23.08 17.64
C SER A 606 -15.62 -23.76 18.50
N LEU A 607 -15.05 -23.00 19.44
CA LEU A 607 -14.08 -23.47 20.44
C LEU A 607 -14.63 -24.54 21.40
N GLN A 608 -15.93 -24.88 21.30
CA GLN A 608 -16.57 -25.97 22.06
C GLN A 608 -16.59 -27.30 21.30
N HIS A 609 -16.04 -27.36 20.08
CA HIS A 609 -15.92 -28.58 19.29
C HIS A 609 -14.50 -29.17 19.39
N ASP A 610 -14.39 -30.49 19.47
CA ASP A 610 -13.10 -31.20 19.39
C ASP A 610 -12.38 -30.98 18.03
N LYS A 611 -13.13 -30.50 17.03
CA LYS A 611 -12.73 -30.22 15.64
C LYS A 611 -13.64 -29.18 15.01
N ALA A 612 -13.08 -28.15 14.38
CA ALA A 612 -13.79 -27.36 13.38
C ALA A 612 -14.00 -28.19 12.09
N VAL A 613 -15.23 -28.23 11.55
CA VAL A 613 -15.57 -29.04 10.35
C VAL A 613 -16.32 -28.19 9.32
N LEU A 614 -15.67 -27.86 8.21
CA LEU A 614 -16.24 -27.05 7.14
C LEU A 614 -16.98 -27.88 6.07
N PRO A 615 -18.06 -27.35 5.47
CA PRO A 615 -18.79 -28.02 4.40
C PRO A 615 -18.07 -27.86 3.04
N PHE A 616 -18.27 -28.84 2.14
CA PHE A 616 -17.98 -28.66 0.71
C PHE A 616 -19.20 -28.09 -0.01
N LEU A 617 -19.13 -26.82 -0.37
CA LEU A 617 -20.16 -26.08 -1.11
C LEU A 617 -20.13 -26.42 -2.61
N ASN A 618 -21.25 -26.25 -3.31
CA ASN A 618 -21.29 -26.30 -4.78
C ASN A 618 -21.38 -24.84 -5.27
N LEU A 619 -20.74 -24.50 -6.38
CA LEU A 619 -20.82 -23.14 -6.94
C LEU A 619 -22.27 -22.79 -7.33
N ASP A 620 -22.70 -21.56 -7.01
CA ASP A 620 -23.89 -21.00 -7.61
C ASP A 620 -23.66 -20.80 -9.13
N PRO A 621 -24.63 -21.18 -9.99
CA PRO A 621 -24.50 -21.03 -11.42
C PRO A 621 -24.48 -19.56 -11.83
N VAL A 622 -23.75 -19.25 -12.90
CA VAL A 622 -23.75 -17.91 -13.50
C VAL A 622 -25.19 -17.54 -13.91
N GLN A 623 -25.78 -16.55 -13.24
CA GLN A 623 -27.07 -16.02 -13.66
C GLN A 623 -26.91 -15.34 -15.01
N GLN A 624 -27.63 -15.84 -16.02
CA GLN A 624 -27.70 -15.19 -17.33
C GLN A 624 -28.50 -13.89 -17.19
N GLY A 625 -27.79 -12.78 -17.01
CA GLY A 625 -28.37 -11.45 -17.17
C GLY A 625 -28.86 -11.30 -18.60
N GLY A 626 -30.18 -11.21 -18.77
CA GLY A 626 -30.77 -10.83 -20.06
C GLY A 626 -30.59 -9.34 -20.30
N ASP A 627 -30.24 -8.96 -21.53
CA ASP A 627 -30.13 -7.56 -21.99
C ASP A 627 -31.51 -6.87 -22.14
N ASP A 628 -32.37 -6.95 -21.12
CA ASP A 628 -33.67 -6.27 -21.09
C ASP A 628 -33.51 -4.81 -20.65
N HIS A 629 -32.95 -4.02 -21.57
CA HIS A 629 -32.72 -2.59 -21.43
C HIS A 629 -34.03 -1.78 -21.56
N ASN A 630 -35.05 -2.08 -20.74
CA ASN A 630 -36.37 -1.43 -20.84
C ASN A 630 -37.10 -1.24 -19.49
N SER A 631 -36.69 -0.21 -18.73
CA SER A 631 -37.51 0.34 -17.63
C SER A 631 -38.13 1.67 -18.09
N THR A 632 -39.28 1.59 -18.76
CA THR A 632 -40.12 2.76 -19.04
C THR A 632 -41.06 3.01 -17.88
N ASP A 633 -40.89 4.17 -17.23
CA ASP A 633 -41.83 4.68 -16.24
C ASP A 633 -43.23 4.89 -16.86
N ASN A 634 -44.25 4.28 -16.24
CA ASN A 634 -45.67 4.66 -16.32
C ASN A 634 -46.45 3.84 -15.28
N GLY A 635 -47.24 4.49 -14.43
CA GLY A 635 -47.93 3.84 -13.31
C GLY A 635 -49.46 3.74 -13.46
N ASN A 636 -50.10 3.64 -12.28
CA ASN A 636 -51.53 3.87 -11.99
C ASN A 636 -52.52 2.68 -12.10
N ASN A 637 -52.74 2.04 -10.93
CA ASN A 637 -54.07 1.79 -10.33
C ASN A 637 -55.06 0.78 -10.94
N SER A 638 -55.28 -0.35 -10.23
CA SER A 638 -56.61 -0.75 -9.69
C SER A 638 -56.57 -2.09 -8.95
N GLY A 639 -57.43 -2.29 -7.92
CA GLY A 639 -57.63 -3.60 -7.26
C GLY A 639 -57.77 -3.57 -5.73
N SER A 640 -59.00 -3.50 -5.23
CA SER A 640 -59.41 -3.65 -3.81
C SER A 640 -60.74 -4.46 -3.78
N PRO A 641 -61.39 -4.84 -2.65
CA PRO A 641 -61.11 -4.53 -1.24
C PRO A 641 -61.38 -5.65 -0.18
N SER A 642 -60.92 -5.45 1.06
CA SER A 642 -61.61 -5.73 2.34
C SER A 642 -60.74 -5.30 3.54
N GLY A 643 -61.22 -4.87 4.70
CA GLY A 643 -62.60 -4.63 5.18
C GLY A 643 -62.65 -3.58 6.32
N THR A 644 -63.86 -3.21 6.76
CA THR A 644 -64.20 -1.98 7.53
C THR A 644 -63.97 -2.01 9.06
N ASN A 645 -63.48 -0.90 9.63
CA ASN A 645 -64.08 -0.10 10.75
C ASN A 645 -63.03 0.84 11.41
N GLY A 646 -63.33 2.07 11.86
CA GLY A 646 -64.52 2.93 11.67
C GLY A 646 -64.64 4.06 12.71
N SER A 647 -65.06 5.28 12.29
CA SER A 647 -65.38 6.47 13.13
C SER A 647 -64.21 7.19 13.84
N LYS A 648 -64.22 8.51 14.12
CA LYS A 648 -65.04 9.67 13.69
C LYS A 648 -64.40 10.99 14.17
N ASN A 649 -64.57 12.09 13.40
CA ASN A 649 -64.66 13.51 13.83
C ASN A 649 -63.48 14.14 14.63
N ASP A 650 -63.20 15.46 14.60
CA ASP A 650 -63.66 16.53 13.69
C ASP A 650 -62.66 17.71 13.63
N THR A 651 -62.61 18.32 12.45
CA THR A 651 -62.39 19.73 12.08
C THR A 651 -61.64 20.75 12.97
N HIS A 652 -60.97 21.64 12.24
CA HIS A 652 -60.53 23.02 12.55
C HIS A 652 -59.27 23.22 13.42
N ASP A 653 -58.29 24.11 13.13
CA ASP A 653 -57.87 24.98 11.99
C ASP A 653 -57.44 26.38 12.50
N ASN A 654 -56.52 27.00 11.77
CA ASN A 654 -56.16 28.42 11.74
C ASN A 654 -55.52 29.13 12.97
N THR A 655 -54.24 29.48 12.75
CA THR A 655 -53.68 30.85 12.79
C THR A 655 -53.01 31.47 14.05
N THR A 656 -51.66 31.53 13.94
CA THR A 656 -50.82 32.76 13.94
C THR A 656 -50.35 33.46 15.23
N ASN A 657 -49.13 34.01 15.06
CA ASN A 657 -48.53 35.20 15.66
C ASN A 657 -47.82 35.10 17.03
N ALA A 658 -46.71 35.82 17.07
CA ALA A 658 -45.73 35.96 18.16
C ALA A 658 -45.51 37.47 18.43
N PRO A 659 -44.37 37.95 18.96
CA PRO A 659 -43.86 37.77 20.33
C PRO A 659 -43.58 39.12 21.04
N SER A 660 -43.38 39.11 22.38
CA SER A 660 -42.40 40.00 23.04
C SER A 660 -42.20 39.75 24.55
N GLN A 661 -40.95 39.93 25.01
CA GLN A 661 -40.37 40.47 26.27
C GLN A 661 -41.29 40.82 27.48
N GLY A 662 -40.87 40.78 28.75
CA GLY A 662 -39.56 40.48 29.37
C GLY A 662 -39.43 41.03 30.83
N SER A 663 -38.21 41.02 31.42
CA SER A 663 -37.79 41.57 32.75
C SER A 663 -38.20 40.80 34.04
N GLN A 664 -37.26 40.31 34.88
CA GLN A 664 -36.52 40.95 36.02
C GLN A 664 -37.30 41.05 37.35
N THR A 665 -36.76 40.96 38.59
CA THR A 665 -35.39 40.81 39.19
C THR A 665 -35.39 39.61 40.20
N LYS A 666 -34.53 39.31 41.21
CA LYS A 666 -33.46 39.93 42.07
C LYS A 666 -32.61 38.76 42.69
N GLY A 667 -31.58 38.86 43.57
CA GLY A 667 -30.94 39.94 44.36
C GLY A 667 -31.32 39.89 45.87
N SER A 668 -30.43 39.87 46.88
CA SER A 668 -28.94 39.99 46.96
C SER A 668 -28.39 39.38 48.29
N ALA A 669 -27.07 39.46 48.55
CA ALA A 669 -26.34 38.74 49.63
C ALA A 669 -25.51 39.61 50.61
N ARG A 670 -24.97 39.00 51.70
CA ARG A 670 -23.82 39.34 52.61
C ARG A 670 -23.92 38.51 53.91
N ALA A 671 -22.91 38.20 54.75
CA ALA A 671 -21.42 38.11 54.73
C ALA A 671 -20.97 37.50 56.12
N ASP A 672 -19.72 37.33 56.60
CA ASP A 672 -18.33 37.60 56.14
C ASP A 672 -17.26 36.84 57.01
N ALA A 673 -15.99 36.87 56.58
CA ALA A 673 -14.73 36.93 57.38
C ALA A 673 -14.06 35.74 58.16
N THR A 674 -12.73 35.95 58.37
CA THR A 674 -11.64 35.16 59.07
C THR A 674 -11.02 33.97 58.28
N THR A 675 -9.72 33.86 57.91
CA THR A 675 -8.34 34.11 58.47
C THR A 675 -7.81 32.99 59.39
N THR A 676 -6.57 32.46 59.35
CA THR A 676 -5.22 32.82 58.78
C THR A 676 -4.51 31.56 58.19
N GLY A 677 -3.53 31.59 57.26
CA GLY A 677 -2.08 31.93 57.39
C GLY A 677 -1.18 30.65 57.34
N ALA A 678 -0.01 30.54 56.68
CA ALA A 678 0.81 31.48 55.92
C ALA A 678 1.71 30.81 54.84
N ARG A 679 1.98 31.55 53.74
CA ARG A 679 3.26 31.85 53.00
C ARG A 679 4.45 30.85 53.12
N THR A 680 5.25 30.58 52.07
CA THR A 680 6.10 31.60 51.38
C THR A 680 6.69 31.16 49.99
N LEU A 681 6.52 32.03 48.98
CA LEU A 681 7.31 32.35 47.76
C LEU A 681 8.27 31.36 47.01
N ALA A 682 8.12 31.41 45.67
CA ALA A 682 9.16 31.61 44.61
C ALA A 682 9.69 30.45 43.73
N ASN A 683 10.04 30.85 42.49
CA ASN A 683 10.95 30.25 41.50
C ASN A 683 10.54 28.90 40.84
N THR A 684 10.06 28.87 39.59
CA THR A 684 10.73 29.03 38.25
C THR A 684 11.26 27.72 37.65
N GLY A 685 10.75 27.38 36.45
CA GLY A 685 11.52 26.72 35.39
C GLY A 685 11.83 25.22 35.50
N ALA A 686 11.02 24.40 34.83
CA ALA A 686 11.43 23.13 34.22
C ALA A 686 10.58 22.96 32.94
N THR A 687 11.10 23.09 31.71
CA THR A 687 11.97 22.13 31.00
C THR A 687 11.45 20.70 31.06
N SER A 688 10.52 20.35 30.17
CA SER A 688 10.17 18.96 29.88
C SER A 688 11.39 18.25 29.26
N LEU A 689 12.04 17.36 30.00
CA LEU A 689 13.04 16.46 29.42
C LEU A 689 12.31 15.41 28.56
N VAL A 690 12.45 15.51 27.24
CA VAL A 690 12.17 14.38 26.34
C VAL A 690 13.31 13.38 26.51
N VAL A 691 13.06 12.31 27.25
CA VAL A 691 14.00 11.19 27.38
C VAL A 691 13.88 10.31 26.13
N MET A 692 14.84 10.42 25.21
CA MET A 692 14.97 9.43 24.13
C MET A 692 15.29 8.06 24.72
N ALA A 693 14.33 7.13 24.63
CA ALA A 693 14.56 5.73 24.91
C ALA A 693 15.34 5.10 23.75
N LEU A 694 16.58 4.67 24.02
CA LEU A 694 17.47 4.12 22.99
C LEU A 694 17.17 2.63 22.75
N ALA A 695 16.37 2.31 21.72
CA ALA A 695 16.07 0.93 21.34
C ALA A 695 17.24 0.32 20.54
N MET A 696 18.06 -0.51 21.20
CA MET A 696 19.12 -1.28 20.53
C MET A 696 18.55 -2.52 19.84
N LEU A 697 18.38 -2.48 18.51
CA LEU A 697 18.04 -3.67 17.72
C LEU A 697 19.29 -4.54 17.47
N LEU A 698 19.71 -5.28 18.49
CA LEU A 698 20.75 -6.31 18.38
C LEU A 698 20.17 -7.58 17.73
N VAL A 699 20.17 -7.63 16.40
CA VAL A 699 19.79 -8.84 15.65
C VAL A 699 20.84 -9.94 15.90
N GLY A 700 20.41 -11.04 16.52
CA GLY A 700 21.29 -12.13 16.94
C GLY A 700 21.79 -13.00 15.79
N LEU A 701 22.96 -12.65 15.22
CA LEU A 701 23.69 -13.52 14.29
C LEU A 701 24.28 -14.74 15.01
N GLY A 702 23.48 -15.81 15.12
CA GLY A 702 23.92 -17.12 15.61
C GLY A 702 25.03 -17.72 14.74
N ALA A 703 26.13 -18.15 15.38
CA ALA A 703 27.36 -18.53 14.69
C ALA A 703 27.31 -19.93 14.04
N ALA A 704 26.77 -20.04 12.82
CA ALA A 704 26.85 -21.24 11.99
C ALA A 704 28.21 -21.34 11.24
N GLY A 705 29.21 -21.96 11.87
CA GLY A 705 30.58 -22.04 11.34
C GLY A 705 30.79 -22.98 10.14
N ILE A 706 30.48 -22.53 8.92
CA ILE A 706 30.72 -23.30 7.68
C ILE A 706 32.22 -23.37 7.34
N ARG A 707 32.85 -24.53 7.55
CA ARG A 707 34.21 -24.82 7.08
C ARG A 707 34.24 -25.07 5.57
N MET A 708 34.51 -24.04 4.77
CA MET A 708 34.83 -24.25 3.34
C MET A 708 36.16 -25.03 3.18
N ARG A 709 36.06 -26.25 2.65
CA ARG A 709 37.22 -27.04 2.20
C ARG A 709 37.63 -26.59 0.79
N MET A 710 38.67 -25.78 0.66
CA MET A 710 39.28 -25.48 -0.63
C MET A 710 39.98 -26.72 -1.21
N ASN A 711 39.41 -27.34 -2.25
CA ASN A 711 40.05 -28.38 -3.03
C ASN A 711 40.79 -27.76 -4.23
N HIS A 712 42.10 -27.55 -4.12
CA HIS A 712 42.94 -27.28 -5.28
C HIS A 712 43.09 -28.53 -6.15
N ARG A 713 42.50 -28.53 -7.35
CA ARG A 713 42.97 -29.39 -8.44
C ARG A 713 44.18 -28.75 -9.10
N ARG A 714 45.36 -29.37 -8.98
CA ARG A 714 46.48 -29.13 -9.90
C ARG A 714 46.29 -29.95 -11.18
N GLN A 715 46.95 -29.52 -12.25
CA GLN A 715 46.98 -30.21 -13.53
C GLN A 715 47.90 -31.43 -13.50
N SER A 716 47.46 -32.50 -14.13
CA SER A 716 48.27 -33.51 -14.86
C SER A 716 47.35 -34.24 -15.82
#